data_AF-A0A2W6QIA3-F1
#
_entry.id   AF-A0A2W6QIA3-F1
#
_cell.length_a   1.000
_cell.length_b   1.000
_cell.length_c   1.000
_cell.angle_alpha   90.00
_cell.angle_beta   90.00
_cell.angle_gamma   90.00
#
_symmetry.space_group_name_H-M   'P 1'
#
loop_
_entity.id
_entity.type
_entity.pdbx_description
1 polymer ?
#
loop_
_entity_poly.entity_id
_entity_poly.type
_entity_poly.pdbx_seq_one_letter_code
_entity_poly.pdbx_strand_id
1 'polypeptide(L)'
;MFVNKWARKGWIALLVVILMTQGLLIGWNGGNTAYAADELLGKGINATSPAVNAQQADGTKPLTIDFNKPVRKISTSTESIIVYRVQDDSVVTQIRVTDPAVTVVPDNEITDAGLGKRVQIQLPVALPGGTFYVKVGGQSFVSEDGQPIEGLNKEWTFRTAGVGTAQVTAQTPANAATNVSASSNIQLTYDRAMKTGAGKLQIYRGSTLTEEIDASSSRISFNSSRTTVTIDPVNNWANNSTVYVAVPEGFLRDDLNNDTAAIQRGNWGFNVISDPTALTVSSVSPANGATGVSLSGEFVLTFNKDLDRNIAGAAVVKNANGSIVPSTTLISTSNARQLRIIPQASLTSNTVYTVDIPANVFRDQTGNPFMGLNGSSSWSFRTLTVDTTPPVLKTAKMYSNTIIRLTYDELLSSYDLFASSFTVTVNGENRNVSTAYISGDSVYVVIDTGVAVGQVVRVAYTAGTGTRKIQDLSLNAAASFGSRDVENSLDSIMSKPREGTAYYSTISLYYPETVYISSSDAVKQFSVTADGASVAINSMSTSNSSLVTLNLSRSIDNGQVVRVSYAPGAWPVKDSRGQTLAGFTDFYVRNSIDTKPPEFKNAEISGNKMWIRYNEPLSRTNKPLKSQYSVLVDGKAVFVNDFEIEDDLITLTLASSVASTQNVTFSYVPGTLRLTDLNGNPAGYVNLAPVTYTFGNGKILSATLQGDKVFINFRDVLQAQSAISPSQFNVQLGGTTINVLNVSIAGSIVTLNLSSAATSGQTGSVSYAPGAVPLRDGLNNTIEAFGPLALQQSSSSNTSNQNNSRPSWLTEQDSSRYGQALLVMSSDTASNALTMSRNNLSTRQFNVDSTKLLQAFEYAKAAGKTTQPVVFEVDGDESSAYVGFPLSALTQILSSNRTGSIGIKYGDRLWTVPMTNLDVSSMIQALGTATNLGSSYLYVQIETVPVSLSGTLDGMLIAAGAQKLGNNTNVYLSAFNANNNQRVEQDIKSQLSIQLSAKTEILTSGLTYIDPVTLLLANVPHTFVAAANGVVIKGYLNGNQTVVPVIHPVSYQDTTNHWAGAVIKELSSKWIIGTSNGSFYGPDQKITRAEFAELIAKGLGLKGDQNAARRFRDIRGGDLTSAYIGAAAEAGIVTGNTDGTFKPESAITREQMAIMMVRAMNYGGQTVSLQSSAATTLSKFKDNKKVQSKDSVAKAVQAGIIQGMTTNTFVPQGNATRAQAAVMLKRVLDKLGYL
;
A
#
# COMPACT_ATOMS: atom_id res chain seq x y z
N MET A 1 -57.49 34.66 -57.18
CA MET A 1 -57.62 34.07 -55.83
C MET A 1 -56.25 33.50 -55.44
N PHE A 2 -55.68 33.95 -54.32
CA PHE A 2 -54.49 33.41 -53.62
C PHE A 2 -53.14 33.31 -54.36
N VAL A 3 -52.46 34.46 -54.49
CA VAL A 3 -50.99 34.55 -54.43
C VAL A 3 -50.65 35.70 -53.46
N ASN A 4 -50.58 35.42 -52.16
CA ASN A 4 -50.03 36.31 -51.13
C ASN A 4 -50.01 35.62 -49.76
N LYS A 5 -48.97 34.82 -49.52
CA LYS A 5 -48.47 34.37 -48.21
C LYS A 5 -47.26 33.51 -48.56
N TRP A 6 -46.05 33.98 -48.25
CA TRP A 6 -44.78 33.24 -48.05
C TRP A 6 -43.54 34.10 -48.35
N ALA A 7 -43.68 35.30 -48.93
CA ALA A 7 -42.56 36.24 -49.14
C ALA A 7 -42.40 37.34 -48.06
N ARG A 8 -42.92 37.16 -46.83
CA ARG A 8 -42.78 38.13 -45.72
C ARG A 8 -42.07 37.60 -44.46
N LYS A 9 -41.61 36.34 -44.45
CA LYS A 9 -40.86 35.78 -43.31
C LYS A 9 -39.34 35.65 -43.53
N GLY A 10 -38.86 35.80 -44.77
CA GLY A 10 -37.43 35.71 -45.10
C GLY A 10 -36.63 37.00 -44.92
N TRP A 11 -37.28 38.17 -44.86
CA TRP A 11 -36.58 39.46 -44.71
C TRP A 11 -36.56 40.00 -43.27
N ILE A 12 -37.41 39.46 -42.37
CA ILE A 12 -37.39 39.82 -40.95
C ILE A 12 -36.28 39.05 -40.22
N ALA A 13 -35.96 37.82 -40.65
CA ALA A 13 -34.87 37.04 -40.05
C ALA A 13 -33.48 37.57 -40.45
N LEU A 14 -33.32 38.14 -41.66
CA LEU A 14 -32.05 38.73 -42.09
C LEU A 14 -31.81 40.13 -41.47
N LEU A 15 -32.88 40.89 -41.18
CA LEU A 15 -32.75 42.18 -40.48
C LEU A 15 -32.36 42.01 -39.00
N VAL A 16 -32.84 40.94 -38.35
CA VAL A 16 -32.49 40.62 -36.96
C VAL A 16 -31.06 40.11 -36.82
N VAL A 17 -30.49 39.47 -37.85
CA VAL A 17 -29.09 38.99 -37.83
C VAL A 17 -28.11 40.09 -38.24
N ILE A 18 -28.49 41.06 -39.09
CA ILE A 18 -27.63 42.20 -39.46
C ILE A 18 -27.67 43.34 -38.42
N LEU A 19 -28.73 43.45 -37.61
CA LEU A 19 -28.78 44.40 -36.48
C LEU A 19 -28.03 43.91 -35.23
N MET A 20 -27.60 42.64 -35.16
CA MET A 20 -26.76 42.16 -34.05
C MET A 20 -25.26 42.48 -34.22
N THR A 21 -24.85 43.00 -35.38
CA THR A 21 -23.46 43.45 -35.62
C THR A 21 -23.23 44.94 -35.41
N GLN A 22 -24.24 45.72 -35.01
CA GLN A 22 -24.06 47.11 -34.55
C GLN A 22 -24.88 47.32 -33.27
N GLY A 23 -24.18 47.55 -32.15
CA GLY A 23 -24.75 47.60 -30.80
C GLY A 23 -25.76 48.72 -30.57
N LEU A 24 -27.03 48.43 -30.87
CA LEU A 24 -28.19 49.28 -30.58
C LEU A 24 -29.31 48.44 -29.97
N LEU A 25 -29.12 48.01 -28.72
CA LEU A 25 -30.18 47.62 -27.77
C LEU A 25 -29.59 47.74 -26.37
N ILE A 26 -29.45 48.97 -25.90
CA ILE A 26 -29.12 49.28 -24.50
C ILE A 26 -30.40 49.03 -23.70
N GLY A 27 -30.58 47.80 -23.24
CA GLY A 27 -31.66 47.43 -22.33
C GLY A 27 -31.37 47.95 -20.93
N TRP A 28 -31.93 49.11 -20.59
CA TRP A 28 -32.21 49.50 -19.21
C TRP A 28 -33.23 48.51 -18.63
N ASN A 29 -32.75 47.47 -17.94
CA ASN A 29 -33.61 46.62 -17.10
C ASN A 29 -33.37 46.98 -15.65
N GLY A 30 -34.14 47.97 -15.20
CA GLY A 30 -34.21 48.43 -13.83
C GLY A 30 -35.35 49.43 -13.70
N GLY A 31 -36.60 48.98 -13.87
CA GLY A 31 -37.81 49.58 -13.29
C GLY A 31 -38.16 51.05 -13.53
N ASN A 32 -37.39 51.85 -14.26
CA ASN A 32 -37.72 53.24 -14.59
C ASN A 32 -37.58 53.45 -16.10
N THR A 33 -38.71 53.77 -16.72
CA THR A 33 -38.85 54.22 -18.10
C THR A 33 -37.82 55.31 -18.41
N ALA A 34 -37.18 55.24 -19.57
CA ALA A 34 -36.45 56.39 -20.10
C ALA A 34 -37.43 57.57 -20.16
N TYR A 35 -37.19 58.60 -19.34
CA TYR A 35 -38.04 59.79 -19.34
C TYR A 35 -37.96 60.44 -20.72
N ALA A 36 -39.11 60.66 -21.35
CA ALA A 36 -39.17 61.26 -22.68
C ALA A 36 -38.94 62.77 -22.57
N ALA A 37 -38.19 63.35 -23.51
CA ALA A 37 -38.00 64.80 -23.58
C ALA A 37 -39.34 65.58 -23.64
N ASP A 38 -40.41 64.94 -24.13
CA ASP A 38 -41.76 65.49 -24.21
C ASP A 38 -42.39 65.78 -22.83
N GLU A 39 -41.95 65.11 -21.75
CA GLU A 39 -42.43 65.36 -20.38
C GLU A 39 -41.89 66.67 -19.79
N LEU A 40 -40.75 67.16 -20.29
CA LEU A 40 -40.19 68.45 -19.88
C LEU A 40 -40.96 69.64 -20.48
N LEU A 41 -41.47 69.50 -21.71
CA LEU A 41 -42.26 70.54 -22.38
C LEU A 41 -43.55 70.86 -21.61
N GLY A 42 -44.20 69.83 -21.05
CA GLY A 42 -45.39 69.98 -20.20
C GLY A 42 -45.14 70.77 -18.91
N LYS A 43 -43.89 70.80 -18.43
CA LYS A 43 -43.44 71.54 -17.23
C LYS A 43 -42.83 72.91 -17.56
N GLY A 44 -42.93 73.35 -18.82
CA GLY A 44 -42.41 74.64 -19.27
C GLY A 44 -40.91 74.68 -19.53
N ILE A 45 -40.26 73.52 -19.74
CA ILE A 45 -38.83 73.41 -20.00
C ILE A 45 -38.62 72.99 -21.46
N ASN A 46 -37.91 73.82 -22.24
CA ASN A 46 -37.56 73.57 -23.64
C ASN A 46 -36.38 72.61 -23.79
N ALA A 47 -35.37 72.74 -22.94
CA ALA A 47 -34.17 71.92 -23.00
C ALA A 47 -33.44 71.89 -21.66
N THR A 48 -32.65 70.84 -21.48
CA THR A 48 -31.67 70.75 -20.40
C THR A 48 -30.29 70.42 -20.96
N SER A 49 -29.25 70.83 -20.26
CA SER A 49 -27.86 70.43 -20.55
C SER A 49 -27.20 69.95 -19.25
N PRO A 50 -26.78 68.67 -19.15
CA PRO A 50 -26.86 67.64 -20.19
C PRO A 50 -28.29 67.30 -20.59
N ALA A 51 -28.51 66.94 -21.86
CA ALA A 51 -29.82 66.53 -22.33
C ALA A 51 -30.32 65.28 -21.59
N VAL A 52 -31.64 65.14 -21.46
CA VAL A 52 -32.26 63.92 -20.92
C VAL A 52 -31.77 62.70 -21.71
N ASN A 53 -31.37 61.65 -20.99
CA ASN A 53 -30.80 60.41 -21.49
C ASN A 53 -29.44 60.55 -22.21
N ALA A 54 -28.74 61.70 -22.08
CA ALA A 54 -27.39 61.85 -22.60
C ALA A 54 -26.46 60.77 -22.03
N GLN A 55 -25.65 60.11 -22.88
CA GLN A 55 -24.84 58.95 -22.48
C GLN A 55 -23.39 59.30 -22.12
N GLN A 56 -22.91 60.48 -22.51
CA GLN A 56 -21.53 60.92 -22.32
C GLN A 56 -21.47 62.39 -21.93
N ALA A 57 -22.30 62.78 -20.95
CA ALA A 57 -22.28 64.12 -20.42
C ALA A 57 -20.91 64.45 -19.79
N ASP A 58 -20.42 65.67 -20.02
CA ASP A 58 -19.25 66.18 -19.31
C ASP A 58 -19.66 66.61 -17.89
N GLY A 59 -19.31 65.80 -16.90
CA GLY A 59 -19.64 66.03 -15.48
C GLY A 59 -18.96 67.25 -14.86
N THR A 60 -18.06 67.93 -15.57
CA THR A 60 -17.40 69.16 -15.13
C THR A 60 -18.15 70.44 -15.55
N LYS A 61 -19.09 70.33 -16.50
CA LYS A 61 -19.88 71.47 -16.98
C LYS A 61 -21.03 71.79 -16.02
N PRO A 62 -21.45 73.06 -15.91
CA PRO A 62 -22.64 73.42 -15.15
C PRO A 62 -23.89 72.77 -15.75
N LEU A 63 -24.84 72.44 -14.88
CA LEU A 63 -26.17 71.99 -15.32
C LEU A 63 -26.97 73.21 -15.79
N THR A 64 -27.71 73.08 -16.89
CA THR A 64 -28.51 74.18 -17.45
C THR A 64 -29.95 73.74 -17.70
N ILE A 65 -30.91 74.60 -17.36
CA ILE A 65 -32.33 74.45 -17.70
C ILE A 65 -32.76 75.65 -18.54
N ASP A 66 -33.30 75.39 -19.72
CA ASP A 66 -33.88 76.39 -20.61
C ASP A 66 -35.40 76.32 -20.52
N PHE A 67 -36.02 77.33 -19.93
CA PHE A 67 -37.47 77.47 -19.80
C PHE A 67 -38.09 78.08 -21.05
N ASN A 68 -39.36 77.77 -21.31
CA ASN A 68 -40.11 78.33 -22.43
C ASN A 68 -40.61 79.77 -22.18
N LYS A 69 -40.56 80.23 -20.93
CA LYS A 69 -40.89 81.59 -20.47
C LYS A 69 -39.82 82.09 -19.48
N PRO A 70 -39.64 83.41 -19.32
CA PRO A 70 -38.72 83.95 -18.31
C PRO A 70 -39.10 83.53 -16.89
N VAL A 71 -38.11 83.12 -16.11
CA VAL A 71 -38.24 82.70 -14.70
C VAL A 71 -37.32 83.52 -13.81
N ARG A 72 -37.64 83.57 -12.51
CA ARG A 72 -36.79 84.12 -11.45
C ARG A 72 -36.68 83.13 -10.30
N LYS A 73 -35.59 83.23 -9.53
CA LYS A 73 -35.46 82.48 -8.27
C LYS A 73 -36.45 82.98 -7.24
N ILE A 74 -36.98 82.09 -6.41
CA ILE A 74 -37.71 82.48 -5.20
C ILE A 74 -36.66 82.80 -4.11
N SER A 75 -36.54 84.07 -3.72
CA SER A 75 -35.49 84.56 -2.80
C SER A 75 -35.61 84.02 -1.36
N THR A 76 -36.79 83.53 -0.97
CA THR A 76 -37.06 82.89 0.32
C THR A 76 -37.10 81.36 0.25
N SER A 77 -36.75 80.76 -0.89
CA SER A 77 -36.84 79.31 -1.07
C SER A 77 -35.91 78.56 -0.12
N THR A 78 -36.44 77.53 0.53
CA THR A 78 -35.67 76.54 1.29
C THR A 78 -35.30 75.31 0.44
N GLU A 79 -35.74 75.26 -0.81
CA GLU A 79 -35.51 74.13 -1.72
C GLU A 79 -34.05 74.05 -2.19
N SER A 80 -33.64 72.83 -2.54
CA SER A 80 -32.32 72.54 -3.13
C SER A 80 -32.47 71.81 -4.44
N ILE A 81 -31.53 72.06 -5.34
CA ILE A 81 -31.30 71.25 -6.53
C ILE A 81 -30.36 70.12 -6.13
N ILE A 82 -30.81 68.88 -6.24
CA ILE A 82 -30.09 67.71 -5.74
C ILE A 82 -29.81 66.76 -6.89
N VAL A 83 -28.55 66.35 -7.04
CA VAL A 83 -28.15 65.31 -7.99
C VAL A 83 -28.04 63.99 -7.24
N TYR A 84 -28.79 63.01 -7.71
CA TYR A 84 -28.84 61.66 -7.16
C TYR A 84 -28.21 60.67 -8.13
N ARG A 85 -27.63 59.59 -7.60
CA ARG A 85 -27.31 58.41 -8.40
C ARG A 85 -28.58 57.60 -8.64
N VAL A 86 -28.76 57.11 -9.86
CA VAL A 86 -29.94 56.31 -10.23
C VAL A 86 -29.93 54.94 -9.54
N GLN A 87 -28.75 54.38 -9.26
CA GLN A 87 -28.61 53.01 -8.79
C GLN A 87 -29.07 52.80 -7.34
N ASP A 88 -28.95 53.83 -6.50
CA ASP A 88 -29.20 53.75 -5.05
C ASP A 88 -29.92 54.95 -4.46
N ASP A 89 -30.37 55.90 -5.30
CA ASP A 89 -30.95 57.18 -4.89
C ASP A 89 -30.06 57.93 -3.85
N SER A 90 -28.74 57.70 -3.87
CA SER A 90 -27.79 58.41 -3.01
C SER A 90 -27.51 59.82 -3.53
N VAL A 91 -27.42 60.79 -2.61
CA VAL A 91 -27.09 62.18 -2.95
C VAL A 91 -25.61 62.27 -3.35
N VAL A 92 -25.35 62.73 -4.56
CA VAL A 92 -23.99 63.00 -5.07
C VAL A 92 -23.57 64.41 -4.72
N THR A 93 -24.47 65.37 -4.95
CA THR A 93 -24.27 66.77 -4.61
C THR A 93 -25.60 67.48 -4.49
N GLN A 94 -25.64 68.56 -3.70
CA GLN A 94 -26.81 69.40 -3.50
C GLN A 94 -26.40 70.86 -3.46
N ILE A 95 -27.27 71.74 -3.97
CA ILE A 95 -27.08 73.19 -3.92
C ILE A 95 -28.41 73.88 -3.64
N ARG A 96 -28.42 74.85 -2.72
CA ARG A 96 -29.63 75.63 -2.43
C ARG A 96 -29.96 76.51 -3.62
N VAL A 97 -31.25 76.72 -3.90
CA VAL A 97 -31.68 77.58 -5.01
C VAL A 97 -31.21 79.04 -4.84
N THR A 98 -31.13 79.50 -3.58
CA THR A 98 -30.64 80.83 -3.21
C THR A 98 -29.12 80.98 -3.29
N ASP A 99 -28.38 79.89 -3.54
CA ASP A 99 -26.92 79.93 -3.66
C ASP A 99 -26.49 80.78 -4.88
N PRO A 100 -25.44 81.60 -4.77
CA PRO A 100 -24.89 82.39 -5.89
C PRO A 100 -24.47 81.54 -7.10
N ALA A 101 -24.12 80.27 -6.92
CA ALA A 101 -23.74 79.37 -8.01
C ALA A 101 -24.93 78.84 -8.84
N VAL A 102 -26.17 79.10 -8.41
CA VAL A 102 -27.34 79.03 -9.30
C VAL A 102 -27.54 80.43 -9.89
N THR A 103 -27.61 80.60 -11.20
CA THR A 103 -27.74 81.91 -11.83
C THR A 103 -28.82 81.90 -12.89
N VAL A 104 -29.73 82.88 -12.86
CA VAL A 104 -30.67 83.14 -13.95
C VAL A 104 -29.93 84.04 -14.94
N VAL A 105 -29.79 83.60 -16.19
CA VAL A 105 -29.11 84.33 -17.25
C VAL A 105 -30.15 85.24 -17.94
N PRO A 106 -29.99 86.58 -17.89
CA PRO A 106 -30.90 87.51 -18.56
C PRO A 106 -30.90 87.29 -20.08
N ASP A 107 -32.07 87.38 -20.71
CA ASP A 107 -32.19 87.37 -22.17
C ASP A 107 -31.88 88.78 -22.71
N ASN A 108 -31.39 88.91 -23.94
CA ASN A 108 -30.89 90.18 -24.50
C ASN A 108 -31.96 91.30 -24.61
N GLU A 109 -33.23 90.97 -24.35
CA GLU A 109 -34.39 91.88 -24.37
C GLU A 109 -34.97 92.21 -22.98
N ILE A 110 -34.35 91.74 -21.87
CA ILE A 110 -34.86 91.90 -20.49
C ILE A 110 -33.90 92.77 -19.65
N THR A 111 -34.40 93.87 -19.07
CA THR A 111 -33.59 94.80 -18.24
C THR A 111 -33.58 94.46 -16.73
N ASP A 112 -34.38 93.48 -16.28
CA ASP A 112 -34.40 92.99 -14.90
C ASP A 112 -33.32 91.91 -14.71
N ALA A 113 -32.27 92.23 -13.94
CA ALA A 113 -31.10 91.38 -13.71
C ALA A 113 -31.41 90.03 -13.01
N GLY A 114 -32.63 89.84 -12.48
CA GLY A 114 -33.07 88.60 -11.85
C GLY A 114 -34.00 87.71 -12.69
N LEU A 115 -34.33 88.11 -13.92
CA LEU A 115 -35.32 87.47 -14.78
C LEU A 115 -34.68 86.99 -16.10
N GLY A 116 -34.94 85.74 -16.50
CA GLY A 116 -34.38 85.19 -17.73
C GLY A 116 -34.89 83.79 -18.04
N LYS A 117 -34.66 83.32 -19.27
CA LYS A 117 -35.16 82.00 -19.72
C LYS A 117 -34.20 80.84 -19.39
N ARG A 118 -32.92 81.14 -19.11
CA ARG A 118 -31.90 80.12 -18.86
C ARG A 118 -31.46 80.17 -17.40
N VAL A 119 -31.47 79.01 -16.74
CA VAL A 119 -30.88 78.84 -15.41
C VAL A 119 -29.64 77.99 -15.53
N GLN A 120 -28.52 78.50 -15.05
CA GLN A 120 -27.24 77.79 -14.98
C GLN A 120 -26.95 77.44 -13.51
N ILE A 121 -26.51 76.21 -13.26
CA ILE A 121 -26.27 75.65 -11.93
C ILE A 121 -24.84 75.11 -11.92
N GLN A 122 -23.94 75.84 -11.29
CA GLN A 122 -22.57 75.40 -11.09
C GLN A 122 -22.54 74.44 -9.89
N LEU A 123 -22.23 73.16 -10.16
CA LEU A 123 -22.17 72.15 -9.12
C LEU A 123 -20.92 72.36 -8.23
N PRO A 124 -21.03 72.14 -6.89
CA PRO A 124 -19.91 72.25 -5.96
C PRO A 124 -18.77 71.24 -6.23
N VAL A 125 -19.10 70.11 -6.86
CA VAL A 125 -18.18 69.04 -7.22
C VAL A 125 -18.55 68.51 -8.60
N ALA A 126 -17.54 68.16 -9.40
CA ALA A 126 -17.75 67.51 -10.68
C ALA A 126 -18.42 66.15 -10.48
N LEU A 127 -19.34 65.82 -11.37
CA LEU A 127 -20.01 64.51 -11.33
C LEU A 127 -19.04 63.43 -11.82
N PRO A 128 -18.77 62.39 -11.01
CA PRO A 128 -17.95 61.26 -11.44
C PRO A 128 -18.66 60.47 -12.54
N GLY A 129 -17.99 59.51 -13.18
CA GLY A 129 -18.61 58.62 -14.16
C GLY A 129 -19.74 57.82 -13.53
N GLY A 130 -20.93 57.88 -14.13
CA GLY A 130 -22.11 57.17 -13.62
C GLY A 130 -23.40 57.71 -14.22
N THR A 131 -24.53 57.16 -13.76
CA THR A 131 -25.87 57.57 -14.20
C THR A 131 -26.56 58.32 -13.06
N PHE A 132 -27.02 59.54 -13.34
CA PHE A 132 -27.56 60.47 -12.36
C PHE A 132 -28.92 61.02 -12.78
N TYR A 133 -29.72 61.41 -11.80
CA TYR A 133 -30.90 62.24 -12.04
C TYR A 133 -30.88 63.49 -11.17
N VAL A 134 -31.50 64.55 -11.67
CA VAL A 134 -31.58 65.84 -10.98
C VAL A 134 -33.00 66.01 -10.43
N LYS A 135 -33.08 66.35 -9.14
CA LYS A 135 -34.30 66.79 -8.49
C LYS A 135 -34.28 68.30 -8.31
N VAL A 136 -35.34 68.97 -8.76
CA VAL A 136 -35.57 70.41 -8.60
C VAL A 136 -36.90 70.58 -7.89
N GLY A 137 -36.93 71.22 -6.72
CA GLY A 137 -38.17 71.44 -5.98
C GLY A 137 -39.14 72.38 -6.71
N GLY A 138 -40.46 72.16 -6.62
CA GLY A 138 -41.47 72.99 -7.28
C GLY A 138 -41.64 74.41 -6.71
N GLN A 139 -40.84 74.79 -5.71
CA GLN A 139 -40.72 76.14 -5.18
C GLN A 139 -39.31 76.72 -5.42
N SER A 140 -38.64 76.27 -6.48
CA SER A 140 -37.31 76.77 -6.87
C SER A 140 -37.42 78.05 -7.72
N PHE A 141 -38.32 78.05 -8.70
CA PHE A 141 -38.45 79.13 -9.67
C PHE A 141 -39.91 79.56 -9.80
N VAL A 142 -40.14 80.83 -10.07
CA VAL A 142 -41.45 81.38 -10.46
C VAL A 142 -41.34 82.06 -11.82
N SER A 143 -42.41 82.06 -12.60
CA SER A 143 -42.51 82.82 -13.84
C SER A 143 -42.57 84.34 -13.59
N GLU A 144 -42.52 85.13 -14.65
CA GLU A 144 -42.62 86.60 -14.61
C GLU A 144 -43.87 87.12 -13.87
N ASP A 145 -44.99 86.39 -13.92
CA ASP A 145 -46.25 86.68 -13.22
C ASP A 145 -46.31 86.16 -11.77
N GLY A 146 -45.21 85.59 -11.26
CA GLY A 146 -45.08 85.12 -9.87
C GLY A 146 -45.62 83.73 -9.59
N GLN A 147 -46.04 82.97 -10.61
CA GLN A 147 -46.52 81.59 -10.43
C GLN A 147 -45.36 80.59 -10.29
N PRO A 148 -45.38 79.65 -9.33
CA PRO A 148 -44.33 78.63 -9.20
C PRO A 148 -44.25 77.70 -10.41
N ILE A 149 -43.02 77.36 -10.82
CA ILE A 149 -42.75 76.39 -11.88
C ILE A 149 -42.71 74.98 -11.27
N GLU A 150 -43.32 74.02 -11.96
CA GLU A 150 -43.32 72.63 -11.53
C GLU A 150 -41.89 72.07 -11.45
N GLY A 151 -41.63 71.29 -10.40
CA GLY A 151 -40.33 70.70 -10.14
C GLY A 151 -40.01 69.49 -11.04
N LEU A 152 -38.76 69.05 -10.93
CA LEU A 152 -38.26 67.81 -11.52
C LEU A 152 -37.97 66.79 -10.41
N ASN A 153 -38.37 65.56 -10.62
CA ASN A 153 -38.07 64.38 -9.84
C ASN A 153 -37.88 63.15 -10.77
N LYS A 154 -36.62 62.91 -11.17
CA LYS A 154 -36.14 61.84 -12.07
C LYS A 154 -36.33 62.10 -13.58
N GLU A 155 -37.18 63.03 -14.00
CA GLU A 155 -37.39 63.34 -15.44
C GLU A 155 -36.12 63.82 -16.13
N TRP A 156 -35.21 64.47 -15.38
CA TRP A 156 -33.89 64.83 -15.87
C TRP A 156 -32.83 63.81 -15.43
N THR A 157 -32.74 62.71 -16.17
CA THR A 157 -31.74 61.66 -15.99
C THR A 157 -30.70 61.70 -17.11
N PHE A 158 -29.42 61.55 -16.80
CA PHE A 158 -28.32 61.47 -17.77
C PHE A 158 -27.13 60.68 -17.21
N ARG A 159 -26.22 60.28 -18.08
CA ARG A 159 -24.98 59.57 -17.76
C ARG A 159 -23.76 60.44 -18.11
N THR A 160 -22.82 60.55 -17.18
CA THR A 160 -21.56 61.25 -17.43
C THR A 160 -20.47 60.29 -17.93
N ALA A 161 -19.58 60.78 -18.76
CA ALA A 161 -18.36 60.06 -19.13
C ALA A 161 -17.33 60.23 -18.01
N GLY A 162 -17.10 59.19 -17.22
CA GLY A 162 -15.97 59.18 -16.28
C GLY A 162 -14.65 59.09 -17.05
N VAL A 163 -13.76 60.06 -16.85
CA VAL A 163 -12.37 59.94 -17.34
C VAL A 163 -11.70 58.81 -16.55
N GLY A 164 -11.46 57.67 -17.22
CA GLY A 164 -10.74 56.54 -16.64
C GLY A 164 -11.58 55.56 -15.82
N THR A 165 -12.69 55.05 -16.37
CA THR A 165 -13.45 53.96 -15.74
C THR A 165 -12.61 52.69 -15.58
N ALA A 166 -12.69 52.06 -14.41
CA ALA A 166 -11.99 50.80 -14.12
C ALA A 166 -12.39 49.71 -15.13
N GLN A 167 -11.39 49.01 -15.67
CA GLN A 167 -11.59 47.94 -16.66
C GLN A 167 -11.42 46.58 -16.00
N VAL A 168 -12.33 45.65 -16.29
CA VAL A 168 -12.19 44.25 -15.88
C VAL A 168 -11.08 43.61 -16.69
N THR A 169 -10.01 43.17 -16.04
CA THR A 169 -8.84 42.52 -16.66
C THR A 169 -8.92 41.00 -16.58
N ALA A 170 -9.64 40.44 -15.59
CA ALA A 170 -9.90 39.01 -15.48
C ALA A 170 -11.20 38.69 -14.75
N GLN A 171 -11.75 37.51 -15.05
CA GLN A 171 -12.92 36.91 -14.42
C GLN A 171 -12.59 35.49 -13.99
N THR A 172 -12.96 35.13 -12.76
CA THR A 172 -12.89 33.74 -12.27
C THR A 172 -14.25 33.33 -11.71
N PRO A 173 -14.87 32.24 -12.19
CA PRO A 173 -14.45 31.44 -13.33
C PRO A 173 -14.41 32.27 -14.62
N ALA A 174 -13.52 31.92 -15.55
CA ALA A 174 -13.43 32.62 -16.82
C ALA A 174 -14.73 32.46 -17.62
N ASN A 175 -15.10 33.48 -18.42
CA ASN A 175 -16.24 33.37 -19.31
C ASN A 175 -16.07 32.19 -20.29
N ALA A 176 -17.16 31.45 -20.52
CA ALA A 176 -17.23 30.21 -21.28
C ALA A 176 -16.38 29.04 -20.76
N ALA A 177 -15.88 29.09 -19.52
CA ALA A 177 -15.12 27.99 -18.94
C ALA A 177 -15.96 26.69 -18.87
N THR A 178 -15.36 25.60 -19.32
CA THR A 178 -15.87 24.23 -19.14
C THR A 178 -15.04 23.57 -18.04
N ASN A 179 -15.67 22.88 -17.09
CA ASN A 179 -15.03 22.24 -15.92
C ASN A 179 -14.85 23.13 -14.69
N VAL A 180 -15.82 24.00 -14.42
CA VAL A 180 -15.84 24.78 -13.19
C VAL A 180 -16.31 23.91 -12.02
N SER A 181 -15.59 23.95 -10.90
CA SER A 181 -15.99 23.24 -9.67
C SER A 181 -17.25 23.88 -9.08
N ALA A 182 -18.15 23.05 -8.53
CA ALA A 182 -19.38 23.48 -7.84
C ALA A 182 -19.12 24.43 -6.65
N SER A 183 -17.91 24.46 -6.10
CA SER A 183 -17.52 25.34 -4.98
C SER A 183 -16.72 26.58 -5.40
N SER A 184 -16.65 26.90 -6.69
CA SER A 184 -15.81 28.01 -7.17
C SER A 184 -16.38 29.37 -6.77
N ASN A 185 -15.55 30.27 -6.23
CA ASN A 185 -15.96 31.66 -5.97
C ASN A 185 -16.06 32.48 -7.26
N ILE A 186 -16.79 33.59 -7.19
CA ILE A 186 -16.78 34.64 -8.22
C ILE A 186 -15.63 35.60 -7.90
N GLN A 187 -14.77 35.91 -8.88
CA GLN A 187 -13.76 36.95 -8.76
C GLN A 187 -13.76 37.86 -9.98
N LEU A 188 -13.67 39.16 -9.73
CA LEU A 188 -13.42 40.18 -10.75
C LEU A 188 -12.11 40.88 -10.42
N THR A 189 -11.20 40.89 -11.38
CA THR A 189 -9.96 41.66 -11.29
C THR A 189 -10.06 42.90 -12.17
N TYR A 190 -9.68 44.04 -11.63
CA TYR A 190 -9.69 45.34 -12.28
C TYR A 190 -8.27 45.87 -12.47
N ASP A 191 -8.11 46.81 -13.40
CA ASP A 191 -6.85 47.53 -13.66
C ASP A 191 -6.43 48.50 -12.52
N ARG A 192 -7.29 48.69 -11.51
CA ARG A 192 -7.08 49.62 -10.38
C ARG A 192 -7.86 49.20 -9.13
N ALA A 193 -7.62 49.90 -8.03
CA ALA A 193 -8.26 49.66 -6.75
C ALA A 193 -9.76 49.99 -6.78
N MET A 194 -10.56 49.12 -6.17
CA MET A 194 -12.01 49.17 -6.15
C MET A 194 -12.56 49.25 -4.72
N LYS A 195 -13.84 49.59 -4.60
CA LYS A 195 -14.65 49.51 -3.38
C LYS A 195 -16.09 49.14 -3.73
N THR A 196 -16.87 48.72 -2.73
CA THR A 196 -18.30 48.42 -2.90
C THR A 196 -19.08 49.68 -3.26
N GLY A 197 -20.02 49.54 -4.19
CA GLY A 197 -21.02 50.55 -4.53
C GLY A 197 -22.37 50.12 -4.00
N ALA A 198 -23.37 50.01 -4.88
CA ALA A 198 -24.73 49.67 -4.49
C ALA A 198 -25.42 48.78 -5.53
N GLY A 199 -26.54 48.17 -5.13
CA GLY A 199 -27.28 47.21 -5.95
C GLY A 199 -26.95 45.76 -5.60
N LYS A 200 -27.49 44.83 -6.40
CA LYS A 200 -27.38 43.39 -6.17
C LYS A 200 -26.79 42.67 -7.38
N LEU A 201 -25.72 41.92 -7.16
CA LEU A 201 -25.22 40.95 -8.14
C LEU A 201 -26.22 39.80 -8.24
N GLN A 202 -26.53 39.38 -9.46
CA GLN A 202 -27.52 38.35 -9.74
C GLN A 202 -26.86 37.13 -10.37
N ILE A 203 -27.21 35.95 -9.87
CA ILE A 203 -26.72 34.67 -10.35
C ILE A 203 -27.87 33.87 -10.93
N TYR A 204 -27.69 33.36 -12.14
CA TYR A 204 -28.70 32.57 -12.85
C TYR A 204 -28.20 31.17 -13.17
N ARG A 205 -29.12 30.20 -13.16
CA ARG A 205 -28.96 28.89 -13.78
C ARG A 205 -29.79 28.84 -15.06
N GLY A 206 -29.14 28.85 -16.21
CA GLY A 206 -29.83 29.06 -17.49
C GLY A 206 -30.75 30.29 -17.45
N SER A 207 -32.06 30.08 -17.60
CA SER A 207 -33.07 31.15 -17.55
C SER A 207 -33.57 31.52 -16.15
N THR A 208 -33.16 30.84 -15.08
CA THR A 208 -33.72 31.02 -13.72
C THR A 208 -32.78 31.79 -12.81
N LEU A 209 -33.26 32.84 -12.13
CA LEU A 209 -32.51 33.54 -11.07
C LEU A 209 -32.42 32.64 -9.84
N THR A 210 -31.21 32.35 -9.38
CA THR A 210 -30.97 31.44 -8.24
C THR A 210 -30.46 32.15 -7.01
N GLU A 211 -29.79 33.30 -7.15
CA GLU A 211 -29.25 34.03 -6.01
C GLU A 211 -29.09 35.53 -6.31
N GLU A 212 -29.25 36.37 -5.28
CA GLU A 212 -28.91 37.79 -5.30
C GLU A 212 -27.98 38.12 -4.13
N ILE A 213 -26.88 38.84 -4.40
CA ILE A 213 -25.90 39.25 -3.39
C ILE A 213 -25.84 40.78 -3.36
N ASP A 214 -26.20 41.37 -2.22
CA ASP A 214 -26.14 42.81 -2.00
C ASP A 214 -24.69 43.32 -1.94
N ALA A 215 -24.42 44.51 -2.48
CA ALA A 215 -23.10 45.14 -2.45
C ALA A 215 -22.56 45.38 -1.03
N SER A 216 -23.43 45.40 -0.01
CA SER A 216 -23.06 45.52 1.40
C SER A 216 -22.79 44.18 2.10
N SER A 217 -22.91 43.05 1.39
CA SER A 217 -22.75 41.71 1.96
C SER A 217 -21.34 41.44 2.49
N SER A 218 -21.25 40.79 3.66
CA SER A 218 -19.98 40.30 4.23
C SER A 218 -19.30 39.21 3.38
N ARG A 219 -19.99 38.69 2.36
CA ARG A 219 -19.47 37.72 1.39
C ARG A 219 -18.60 38.34 0.30
N ILE A 220 -18.50 39.67 0.28
CA ILE A 220 -17.66 40.42 -0.65
C ILE A 220 -16.38 40.80 0.10
N SER A 221 -15.24 40.38 -0.45
CA SER A 221 -13.93 40.68 0.11
C SER A 221 -12.99 41.19 -0.98
N PHE A 222 -12.02 42.02 -0.59
CA PHE A 222 -11.00 42.56 -1.48
C PHE A 222 -9.64 41.99 -1.11
N ASN A 223 -8.80 41.77 -2.11
CA ASN A 223 -7.37 41.56 -1.86
C ASN A 223 -6.73 42.83 -1.27
N SER A 224 -5.49 42.73 -0.79
CA SER A 224 -4.77 43.84 -0.14
C SER A 224 -4.64 45.09 -1.02
N SER A 225 -4.51 44.94 -2.34
CA SER A 225 -4.44 46.05 -3.30
C SER A 225 -5.81 46.54 -3.80
N ARG A 226 -6.91 45.92 -3.35
CA ARG A 226 -8.31 46.15 -3.77
C ARG A 226 -8.57 46.06 -5.27
N THR A 227 -7.66 45.44 -6.02
CA THR A 227 -7.76 45.25 -7.47
C THR A 227 -8.53 43.98 -7.82
N THR A 228 -8.63 43.01 -6.90
CA THR A 228 -9.45 41.80 -7.06
C THR A 228 -10.51 41.77 -5.98
N VAL A 229 -11.77 41.71 -6.40
CA VAL A 229 -12.90 41.45 -5.52
C VAL A 229 -13.29 39.99 -5.62
N THR A 230 -13.40 39.32 -4.49
CA THR A 230 -13.90 37.95 -4.36
C THR A 230 -15.29 38.00 -3.74
N ILE A 231 -16.23 37.32 -4.38
CA ILE A 231 -17.63 37.23 -3.97
C ILE A 231 -17.93 35.75 -3.77
N ASP A 232 -18.24 35.39 -2.52
CA ASP A 232 -18.53 34.01 -2.10
C ASP A 232 -20.03 33.72 -2.21
N PRO A 233 -20.49 32.88 -3.16
CA PRO A 233 -21.90 32.52 -3.30
C PRO A 233 -22.46 31.87 -2.03
N VAL A 234 -23.75 32.09 -1.74
CA VAL A 234 -24.45 31.46 -0.61
C VAL A 234 -24.58 29.96 -0.82
N ASN A 235 -24.81 29.53 -2.05
CA ASN A 235 -24.95 28.13 -2.42
C ASN A 235 -23.87 27.71 -3.43
N ASN A 236 -23.37 26.49 -3.28
CA ASN A 236 -22.56 25.85 -4.33
C ASN A 236 -23.37 25.78 -5.65
N TRP A 237 -22.66 25.88 -6.77
CA TRP A 237 -23.25 25.72 -8.09
C TRP A 237 -23.83 24.31 -8.25
N ALA A 238 -24.97 24.18 -8.93
CA ALA A 238 -25.47 22.85 -9.24
C ALA A 238 -24.59 22.17 -10.29
N ASN A 239 -24.26 20.92 -10.00
CA ASN A 239 -23.58 20.02 -10.91
C ASN A 239 -24.33 19.90 -12.24
N ASN A 240 -23.57 19.78 -13.34
CA ASN A 240 -24.10 19.67 -14.71
C ASN A 240 -25.05 20.83 -15.08
N SER A 241 -24.68 22.06 -14.71
CA SER A 241 -25.48 23.24 -15.03
C SER A 241 -24.63 24.36 -15.63
N THR A 242 -25.30 25.19 -16.44
CA THR A 242 -24.74 26.44 -16.96
C THR A 242 -25.16 27.59 -16.05
N VAL A 243 -24.17 28.30 -15.53
CA VAL A 243 -24.35 29.45 -14.63
C VAL A 243 -24.05 30.73 -15.39
N TYR A 244 -24.83 31.79 -15.14
CA TYR A 244 -24.57 33.14 -15.63
C TYR A 244 -24.53 34.13 -14.45
N VAL A 245 -23.57 35.05 -14.48
CA VAL A 245 -23.41 36.10 -13.47
C VAL A 245 -23.70 37.46 -14.12
N ALA A 246 -24.64 38.21 -13.55
CA ALA A 246 -24.94 39.57 -13.95
C ALA A 246 -24.56 40.54 -12.83
N VAL A 247 -23.81 41.59 -13.19
CA VAL A 247 -23.36 42.62 -12.25
C VAL A 247 -23.99 43.94 -12.69
N PRO A 248 -24.85 44.58 -11.89
CA PRO A 248 -25.43 45.85 -12.26
C PRO A 248 -24.37 46.94 -12.29
N GLU A 249 -24.64 48.01 -13.04
CA GLU A 249 -23.81 49.21 -13.00
C GLU A 249 -23.73 49.73 -11.55
N GLY A 250 -22.55 50.21 -11.16
CA GLY A 250 -22.37 50.83 -9.84
C GLY A 250 -22.35 49.83 -8.68
N PHE A 251 -22.41 48.52 -8.95
CA PHE A 251 -22.17 47.48 -7.94
C PHE A 251 -20.78 47.63 -7.31
N LEU A 252 -19.80 48.02 -8.11
CA LEU A 252 -18.44 48.38 -7.68
C LEU A 252 -18.09 49.78 -8.19
N ARG A 253 -17.26 50.48 -7.41
CA ARG A 253 -16.76 51.83 -7.71
C ARG A 253 -15.25 51.88 -7.56
N ASP A 254 -14.60 52.77 -8.29
CA ASP A 254 -13.19 53.08 -8.06
C ASP A 254 -13.01 54.12 -6.92
N ASP A 255 -11.75 54.45 -6.61
CA ASP A 255 -11.45 55.44 -5.58
C ASP A 255 -11.91 56.86 -5.93
N LEU A 256 -12.12 57.16 -7.21
CA LEU A 256 -12.66 58.42 -7.72
C LEU A 256 -14.20 58.44 -7.75
N ASN A 257 -14.86 57.42 -7.20
CA ASN A 257 -16.31 57.26 -7.20
C ASN A 257 -16.94 57.10 -8.61
N ASN A 258 -16.17 56.65 -9.60
CA ASN A 258 -16.73 56.25 -10.89
C ASN A 258 -17.42 54.89 -10.75
N ASP A 259 -18.64 54.77 -11.26
CA ASP A 259 -19.37 53.51 -11.33
C ASP A 259 -18.76 52.60 -12.40
N THR A 260 -18.64 51.31 -12.08
CA THR A 260 -18.26 50.27 -13.05
C THR A 260 -19.40 49.97 -14.02
N ALA A 261 -19.05 49.63 -15.26
CA ALA A 261 -20.02 49.23 -16.26
C ALA A 261 -20.72 47.92 -15.88
N ALA A 262 -21.99 47.80 -16.24
CA ALA A 262 -22.76 46.59 -15.99
C ALA A 262 -22.22 45.39 -16.80
N ILE A 263 -22.16 44.22 -16.16
CA ILE A 263 -21.95 42.93 -16.84
C ILE A 263 -23.33 42.31 -17.05
N GLN A 264 -23.78 42.28 -18.30
CA GLN A 264 -25.10 41.75 -18.65
C GLN A 264 -25.12 40.22 -18.55
N ARG A 265 -26.32 39.67 -18.30
CA ARG A 265 -26.60 38.24 -18.05
C ARG A 265 -26.12 37.24 -19.12
N GLY A 266 -25.71 37.67 -20.30
CA GLY A 266 -25.11 36.78 -21.32
C GLY A 266 -23.59 36.88 -21.45
N ASN A 267 -22.97 37.85 -20.77
CA ASN A 267 -21.59 38.24 -21.01
C ASN A 267 -20.60 37.54 -20.08
N TRP A 268 -21.10 36.87 -19.04
CA TRP A 268 -20.31 36.05 -18.13
C TRP A 268 -21.07 34.79 -17.74
N GLY A 269 -20.72 33.67 -18.35
CA GLY A 269 -21.28 32.35 -18.01
C GLY A 269 -20.30 31.20 -18.16
N PHE A 270 -20.53 30.11 -17.44
CA PHE A 270 -19.63 28.95 -17.38
C PHE A 270 -20.38 27.65 -17.05
N ASN A 271 -19.76 26.49 -17.31
CA ASN A 271 -20.33 25.16 -17.10
C ASN A 271 -19.70 24.44 -15.91
N VAL A 272 -20.57 23.97 -15.01
CA VAL A 272 -20.21 23.24 -13.78
C VAL A 272 -20.21 21.74 -14.06
N ILE A 273 -19.11 21.05 -13.74
CA ILE A 273 -19.02 19.59 -13.88
C ILE A 273 -19.83 18.85 -12.83
N SER A 274 -20.31 17.65 -13.15
CA SER A 274 -20.82 16.73 -12.12
C SER A 274 -19.66 15.98 -11.46
N ASP A 275 -19.62 15.99 -10.13
CA ASP A 275 -18.96 14.92 -9.37
C ASP A 275 -20.00 13.83 -9.07
N PRO A 276 -20.00 12.69 -9.80
CA PRO A 276 -21.01 11.65 -9.66
C PRO A 276 -20.75 10.69 -8.49
N THR A 277 -19.66 10.87 -7.73
CA THR A 277 -19.26 9.88 -6.73
C THR A 277 -19.85 10.21 -5.36
N ALA A 278 -20.62 9.29 -4.78
CA ALA A 278 -21.24 9.50 -3.47
C ALA A 278 -20.17 9.65 -2.38
N LEU A 279 -20.43 10.49 -1.37
CA LEU A 279 -19.64 10.53 -0.15
C LEU A 279 -19.90 9.24 0.65
N THR A 280 -18.90 8.38 0.76
CA THR A 280 -18.99 7.09 1.45
C THR A 280 -17.85 6.92 2.44
N VAL A 281 -18.00 5.98 3.37
CA VAL A 281 -16.98 5.65 4.36
C VAL A 281 -15.94 4.74 3.73
N SER A 282 -14.66 5.12 3.78
CA SER A 282 -13.55 4.29 3.32
C SER A 282 -13.01 3.38 4.43
N SER A 283 -13.05 3.83 5.69
CA SER A 283 -12.61 3.04 6.84
C SER A 283 -13.13 3.59 8.17
N VAL A 284 -13.15 2.74 9.20
CA VAL A 284 -13.45 3.10 10.58
C VAL A 284 -12.41 2.51 11.53
N SER A 285 -12.13 3.23 12.63
CA SER A 285 -11.23 2.83 13.71
C SER A 285 -11.86 3.21 15.06
N PRO A 286 -12.15 2.27 15.97
CA PRO A 286 -11.95 0.82 15.86
C PRO A 286 -12.69 0.22 14.67
N ALA A 287 -12.16 -0.88 14.10
CA ALA A 287 -12.82 -1.59 13.03
C ALA A 287 -14.23 -2.05 13.45
N ASN A 288 -15.17 -2.14 12.51
CA ASN A 288 -16.50 -2.68 12.81
C ASN A 288 -16.39 -4.13 13.34
N GLY A 289 -17.01 -4.41 14.48
CA GLY A 289 -16.93 -5.68 15.21
C GLY A 289 -15.69 -5.85 16.10
N ALA A 290 -14.84 -4.84 16.26
CA ALA A 290 -13.62 -4.96 17.07
C ALA A 290 -13.92 -5.29 18.55
N THR A 291 -13.08 -6.12 19.17
CA THR A 291 -13.16 -6.49 20.59
C THR A 291 -11.89 -6.08 21.34
N GLY A 292 -12.00 -5.81 22.64
CA GLY A 292 -10.85 -5.39 23.46
C GLY A 292 -10.48 -3.92 23.27
N VAL A 293 -11.44 -3.09 22.83
CA VAL A 293 -11.23 -1.65 22.67
C VAL A 293 -10.97 -1.01 24.04
N SER A 294 -10.01 -0.09 24.07
CA SER A 294 -9.64 0.68 25.26
C SER A 294 -10.86 1.35 25.91
N LEU A 295 -10.85 1.49 27.24
CA LEU A 295 -11.88 2.22 27.97
C LEU A 295 -11.78 3.75 27.76
N SER A 296 -10.69 4.22 27.16
CA SER A 296 -10.44 5.63 26.84
C SER A 296 -9.75 5.77 25.48
N GLY A 297 -9.97 6.90 24.79
CA GLY A 297 -9.42 7.16 23.46
C GLY A 297 -10.48 7.73 22.50
N GLU A 298 -10.11 7.89 21.24
CA GLU A 298 -11.00 8.43 20.20
C GLU A 298 -11.32 7.42 19.11
N PHE A 299 -12.44 7.64 18.44
CA PHE A 299 -12.86 6.87 17.27
C PHE A 299 -12.70 7.72 16.02
N VAL A 300 -12.20 7.14 14.95
CA VAL A 300 -11.91 7.84 13.70
C VAL A 300 -12.65 7.15 12.56
N LEU A 301 -13.42 7.92 11.81
CA LEU A 301 -14.07 7.50 10.58
C LEU A 301 -13.43 8.27 9.42
N THR A 302 -13.03 7.56 8.37
CA THR A 302 -12.45 8.16 7.17
C THR A 302 -13.40 8.02 6.00
N PHE A 303 -13.65 9.11 5.28
CA PHE A 303 -14.46 9.16 4.08
C PHE A 303 -13.61 8.93 2.82
N ASN A 304 -14.25 8.52 1.73
CA ASN A 304 -13.64 8.43 0.40
C ASN A 304 -13.21 9.81 -0.18
N LYS A 305 -13.72 10.91 0.39
CA LYS A 305 -13.48 12.29 -0.03
C LYS A 305 -13.35 13.26 1.15
N ASP A 306 -12.82 14.44 0.89
CA ASP A 306 -12.70 15.53 1.86
C ASP A 306 -14.08 16.08 2.24
N LEU A 307 -14.32 16.23 3.54
CA LEU A 307 -15.53 16.85 4.07
C LEU A 307 -15.49 18.37 3.94
N ASP A 308 -16.67 18.96 3.78
CA ASP A 308 -16.87 20.40 3.92
C ASP A 308 -16.75 20.79 5.40
N ARG A 309 -15.72 21.59 5.71
CA ARG A 309 -15.40 22.03 7.08
C ARG A 309 -16.36 23.08 7.62
N ASN A 310 -17.21 23.67 6.77
CA ASN A 310 -18.15 24.71 7.16
C ASN A 310 -19.48 24.16 7.68
N ILE A 311 -19.62 22.83 7.80
CA ILE A 311 -20.82 22.17 8.35
C ILE A 311 -20.55 21.67 9.76
N ALA A 312 -21.50 21.94 10.65
CA ALA A 312 -21.57 21.30 11.95
C ALA A 312 -22.46 20.05 11.87
N GLY A 313 -21.87 18.87 12.07
CA GLY A 313 -22.56 17.59 12.20
C GLY A 313 -22.06 16.82 13.43
N ALA A 314 -22.87 15.88 13.94
CA ALA A 314 -22.53 15.10 15.12
C ALA A 314 -22.73 13.60 14.90
N ALA A 315 -21.82 12.80 15.45
CA ALA A 315 -21.98 11.36 15.61
C ALA A 315 -22.53 11.05 17.02
N VAL A 316 -23.29 9.96 17.14
CA VAL A 316 -23.90 9.51 18.39
C VAL A 316 -23.32 8.16 18.77
N VAL A 317 -22.72 8.07 19.95
CA VAL A 317 -22.20 6.82 20.51
C VAL A 317 -23.23 6.26 21.50
N LYS A 318 -23.61 4.99 21.36
CA LYS A 318 -24.57 4.32 22.25
C LYS A 318 -23.96 3.05 22.82
N ASN A 319 -24.28 2.71 24.07
CA ASN A 319 -23.96 1.39 24.63
C ASN A 319 -25.02 0.34 24.21
N ALA A 320 -24.77 -0.93 24.55
CA ALA A 320 -25.66 -2.06 24.23
C ALA A 320 -27.10 -1.90 24.76
N ASN A 321 -27.30 -1.08 25.79
CA ASN A 321 -28.62 -0.78 26.38
C ASN A 321 -29.30 0.44 25.72
N GLY A 322 -28.69 1.01 24.68
CA GLY A 322 -29.19 2.19 23.95
C GLY A 322 -28.92 3.53 24.64
N SER A 323 -28.21 3.56 25.77
CA SER A 323 -27.84 4.82 26.43
C SER A 323 -26.75 5.56 25.65
N ILE A 324 -26.92 6.87 25.49
CA ILE A 324 -25.97 7.74 24.77
C ILE A 324 -24.76 8.04 25.65
N VAL A 325 -23.56 7.88 25.08
CA VAL A 325 -22.29 8.30 25.68
C VAL A 325 -21.97 9.72 25.21
N PRO A 326 -21.91 10.72 26.12
CA PRO A 326 -21.53 12.08 25.74
C PRO A 326 -20.18 12.10 25.02
N SER A 327 -20.17 12.64 23.79
CA SER A 327 -19.02 12.60 22.89
C SER A 327 -18.91 13.90 22.09
N THR A 328 -17.68 14.30 21.73
CA THR A 328 -17.39 15.44 20.85
C THR A 328 -17.05 14.94 19.46
N THR A 329 -17.64 15.53 18.41
CA THR A 329 -17.36 15.19 17.00
C THR A 329 -16.61 16.33 16.32
N LEU A 330 -15.47 16.03 15.69
CA LEU A 330 -14.60 17.02 15.04
C LEU A 330 -14.13 16.52 13.67
N ILE A 331 -14.13 17.38 12.66
CA ILE A 331 -13.40 17.11 11.41
C ILE A 331 -11.92 17.35 11.69
N SER A 332 -11.06 16.40 11.32
CA SER A 332 -9.62 16.49 11.57
C SER A 332 -9.00 17.69 10.82
N THR A 333 -8.20 18.48 11.54
CA THR A 333 -7.51 19.65 11.00
C THR A 333 -6.39 19.26 10.04
N SER A 334 -5.74 18.10 10.27
CA SER A 334 -4.68 17.55 9.42
C SER A 334 -5.19 16.72 8.24
N ASN A 335 -6.41 16.19 8.31
CA ASN A 335 -7.01 15.40 7.24
C ASN A 335 -8.52 15.64 7.15
N ALA A 336 -8.97 16.39 6.14
CA ALA A 336 -10.38 16.75 5.97
C ALA A 336 -11.30 15.56 5.67
N ARG A 337 -10.75 14.37 5.38
CA ARG A 337 -11.52 13.12 5.18
C ARG A 337 -11.88 12.44 6.49
N GLN A 338 -11.31 12.87 7.61
CA GLN A 338 -11.43 12.16 8.89
C GLN A 338 -12.36 12.88 9.85
N LEU A 339 -13.31 12.13 10.39
CA LEU A 339 -14.16 12.51 11.50
C LEU A 339 -13.66 11.85 12.77
N ARG A 340 -13.32 12.64 13.79
CA ARG A 340 -12.84 12.21 15.12
C ARG A 340 -13.98 12.33 16.12
N ILE A 341 -14.21 11.27 16.89
CA ILE A 341 -15.28 11.15 17.87
C ILE A 341 -14.65 10.82 19.23
N ILE A 342 -14.80 11.71 20.20
CA ILE A 342 -14.07 11.66 21.48
C ILE A 342 -15.09 11.55 22.63
N PRO A 343 -15.20 10.40 23.32
CA PRO A 343 -15.99 10.26 24.54
C PRO A 343 -15.51 11.21 25.64
N GLN A 344 -16.45 11.80 26.39
CA GLN A 344 -16.13 12.74 27.48
C GLN A 344 -15.82 12.05 28.82
N ALA A 345 -16.07 10.75 28.93
CA ALA A 345 -15.76 9.92 30.08
C ALA A 345 -15.31 8.53 29.64
N SER A 346 -14.63 7.80 30.53
CA SER A 346 -14.23 6.42 30.28
C SER A 346 -15.44 5.53 30.03
N LEU A 347 -15.30 4.65 29.04
CA LEU A 347 -16.28 3.64 28.69
C LEU A 347 -16.32 2.52 29.73
N THR A 348 -17.51 1.95 29.94
CA THR A 348 -17.68 0.75 30.77
C THR A 348 -16.96 -0.45 30.16
N SER A 349 -16.29 -1.25 30.99
CA SER A 349 -15.62 -2.48 30.60
C SER A 349 -16.60 -3.54 30.07
N ASN A 350 -16.11 -4.44 29.22
CA ASN A 350 -16.85 -5.58 28.66
C ASN A 350 -18.19 -5.24 27.96
N THR A 351 -18.33 -4.03 27.43
CA THR A 351 -19.59 -3.48 26.93
C THR A 351 -19.52 -3.23 25.42
N VAL A 352 -20.58 -3.57 24.69
CA VAL A 352 -20.70 -3.27 23.25
C VAL A 352 -21.18 -1.83 23.07
N TYR A 353 -20.56 -1.11 22.14
CA TYR A 353 -20.95 0.24 21.72
C TYR A 353 -21.23 0.27 20.21
N THR A 354 -22.15 1.15 19.80
CA THR A 354 -22.48 1.44 18.40
C THR A 354 -22.30 2.93 18.13
N VAL A 355 -21.84 3.27 16.93
CA VAL A 355 -21.68 4.66 16.48
C VAL A 355 -22.62 4.93 15.32
N ASP A 356 -23.57 5.85 15.53
CA ASP A 356 -24.54 6.29 14.53
C ASP A 356 -24.17 7.69 14.00
N ILE A 357 -24.36 7.90 12.70
CA ILE A 357 -24.25 9.21 12.04
C ILE A 357 -25.53 9.42 11.22
N PRO A 358 -26.36 10.43 11.55
CA PRO A 358 -27.58 10.69 10.79
C PRO A 358 -27.30 11.03 9.31
N ALA A 359 -28.26 10.77 8.43
CA ALA A 359 -28.16 11.15 7.02
C ALA A 359 -28.13 12.68 6.86
N ASN A 360 -27.44 13.17 5.83
CA ASN A 360 -27.35 14.57 5.42
C ASN A 360 -26.65 15.54 6.40
N VAL A 361 -26.07 15.06 7.50
CA VAL A 361 -25.37 15.92 8.48
C VAL A 361 -23.92 16.25 8.09
N PHE A 362 -23.34 15.51 7.14
CA PHE A 362 -22.04 15.80 6.53
C PHE A 362 -22.18 15.76 5.01
N ARG A 363 -21.32 16.52 4.31
CA ARG A 363 -21.21 16.50 2.83
C ARG A 363 -19.75 16.71 2.42
N ASP A 364 -19.42 16.34 1.19
CA ASP A 364 -18.08 16.62 0.65
C ASP A 364 -17.93 18.08 0.21
N GLN A 365 -16.72 18.52 -0.14
CA GLN A 365 -16.48 19.89 -0.61
C GLN A 365 -17.27 20.25 -1.89
N THR A 366 -17.76 19.25 -2.63
CA THR A 366 -18.57 19.43 -3.84
C THR A 366 -20.08 19.41 -3.57
N GLY A 367 -20.50 19.19 -2.32
CA GLY A 367 -21.89 19.23 -1.88
C GLY A 367 -22.62 17.89 -1.83
N ASN A 368 -21.98 16.75 -2.10
CA ASN A 368 -22.65 15.44 -2.05
C ASN A 368 -22.92 15.03 -0.58
N PRO A 369 -24.19 14.78 -0.19
CA PRO A 369 -24.51 14.46 1.20
C PRO A 369 -24.07 13.05 1.57
N PHE A 370 -23.67 12.87 2.83
CA PHE A 370 -23.48 11.55 3.40
C PHE A 370 -24.83 10.92 3.76
N MET A 371 -25.08 9.70 3.28
CA MET A 371 -26.35 9.00 3.52
C MET A 371 -26.54 8.48 4.96
N GLY A 372 -25.52 8.65 5.82
CA GLY A 372 -25.54 8.26 7.23
C GLY A 372 -25.04 6.84 7.48
N LEU A 373 -24.83 6.52 8.75
CA LEU A 373 -24.57 5.20 9.32
C LEU A 373 -25.55 4.98 10.47
N ASN A 374 -26.32 3.91 10.44
CA ASN A 374 -27.27 3.64 11.53
C ASN A 374 -27.27 2.17 11.91
N GLY A 375 -27.28 1.89 13.21
CA GLY A 375 -27.50 0.56 13.76
C GLY A 375 -26.23 -0.27 13.99
N SER A 376 -26.39 -1.36 14.75
CA SER A 376 -25.30 -2.24 15.21
C SER A 376 -24.55 -2.98 14.10
N SER A 377 -25.14 -3.11 12.92
CA SER A 377 -24.50 -3.69 11.72
C SER A 377 -23.60 -2.70 10.97
N SER A 378 -23.74 -1.40 11.22
CA SER A 378 -23.01 -0.35 10.49
C SER A 378 -21.63 -0.06 11.10
N TRP A 379 -21.57 0.27 12.39
CA TRP A 379 -20.31 0.43 13.12
C TRP A 379 -20.50 0.15 14.63
N SER A 380 -19.99 -1.00 15.08
CA SER A 380 -20.01 -1.42 16.48
C SER A 380 -18.67 -1.98 16.96
N PHE A 381 -18.43 -2.00 18.28
CA PHE A 381 -17.23 -2.59 18.90
C PHE A 381 -17.47 -2.94 20.38
N ARG A 382 -16.59 -3.73 21.02
CA ARG A 382 -16.67 -4.14 22.44
C ARG A 382 -15.42 -3.74 23.23
N THR A 383 -15.61 -3.18 24.43
CA THR A 383 -14.52 -2.76 25.32
C THR A 383 -13.87 -3.91 26.11
N LEU A 384 -12.64 -3.71 26.59
CA LEU A 384 -11.85 -4.68 27.37
C LEU A 384 -12.47 -5.05 28.73
N THR A 385 -12.09 -6.21 29.30
CA THR A 385 -12.42 -6.71 30.65
C THR A 385 -11.31 -6.39 31.67
N VAL A 386 -11.66 -6.16 32.95
CA VAL A 386 -10.70 -5.83 34.04
C VAL A 386 -10.71 -6.91 35.14
N ASP A 387 -9.55 -7.16 35.75
CA ASP A 387 -9.28 -8.16 36.80
C ASP A 387 -9.46 -7.62 38.23
N THR A 388 -9.95 -8.44 39.15
CA THR A 388 -10.26 -8.10 40.56
C THR A 388 -9.73 -9.12 41.59
N THR A 389 -8.93 -10.12 41.19
CA THR A 389 -8.43 -11.15 42.11
C THR A 389 -7.05 -10.80 42.69
N PRO A 390 -6.78 -10.99 44.00
CA PRO A 390 -5.45 -10.75 44.56
C PRO A 390 -4.45 -11.90 44.36
N PRO A 391 -3.14 -11.59 44.22
CA PRO A 391 -2.08 -12.59 44.01
C PRO A 391 -1.86 -13.50 45.22
N VAL A 392 -1.69 -14.80 44.94
CA VAL A 392 -1.51 -15.88 45.93
C VAL A 392 -0.13 -16.54 45.81
N LEU A 393 0.59 -16.68 46.93
CA LEU A 393 1.90 -17.34 46.97
C LEU A 393 1.77 -18.84 46.61
N LYS A 394 2.50 -19.28 45.58
CA LYS A 394 2.60 -20.68 45.15
C LYS A 394 3.77 -21.40 45.80
N THR A 395 4.99 -20.86 45.68
CA THR A 395 6.22 -21.55 46.09
C THR A 395 7.23 -20.61 46.71
N ALA A 396 8.03 -21.12 47.65
CA ALA A 396 9.21 -20.44 48.18
C ALA A 396 10.43 -21.36 48.00
N LYS A 397 11.41 -20.96 47.17
CA LYS A 397 12.60 -21.75 46.87
C LYS A 397 13.86 -20.90 46.97
N MET A 398 15.00 -21.51 47.32
CA MET A 398 16.29 -20.87 47.16
C MET A 398 16.56 -20.71 45.66
N TYR A 399 16.77 -19.47 45.23
CA TYR A 399 17.11 -19.10 43.86
C TYR A 399 18.63 -19.08 43.64
N SER A 400 19.35 -18.64 44.65
CA SER A 400 20.81 -18.78 44.77
C SER A 400 21.14 -19.07 46.22
N ASN A 401 22.41 -19.18 46.59
CA ASN A 401 22.77 -19.29 48.00
C ASN A 401 22.40 -18.05 48.83
N THR A 402 22.13 -16.88 48.24
CA THR A 402 21.78 -15.64 48.97
C THR A 402 20.40 -15.10 48.64
N ILE A 403 19.63 -15.76 47.77
CA ILE A 403 18.35 -15.23 47.29
C ILE A 403 17.26 -16.28 47.46
N ILE A 404 16.17 -15.88 48.11
CA ILE A 404 14.93 -16.65 48.19
C ILE A 404 13.99 -16.11 47.12
N ARG A 405 13.44 -16.97 46.27
CA ARG A 405 12.37 -16.64 45.32
C ARG A 405 11.03 -17.11 45.86
N LEU A 406 10.12 -16.16 46.01
CA LEU A 406 8.72 -16.36 46.32
C LEU A 406 7.92 -16.20 45.03
N THR A 407 7.30 -17.25 44.52
CA THR A 407 6.52 -17.18 43.26
C THR A 407 5.03 -17.13 43.57
N TYR A 408 4.34 -16.20 42.94
CA TYR A 408 2.89 -15.99 43.01
C TYR A 408 2.21 -16.58 41.76
N ASP A 409 0.88 -16.65 41.78
CA ASP A 409 0.08 -17.25 40.69
C ASP A 409 -0.28 -16.27 39.56
N GLU A 410 0.12 -15.01 39.68
CA GLU A 410 -0.10 -13.95 38.71
C GLU A 410 1.04 -12.92 38.74
N LEU A 411 1.07 -12.03 37.73
CA LEU A 411 2.08 -11.00 37.57
C LEU A 411 1.95 -9.91 38.65
N LEU A 412 3.09 -9.57 39.24
CA LEU A 412 3.17 -8.55 40.28
C LEU A 412 3.62 -7.20 39.72
N SER A 413 3.11 -6.12 40.30
CA SER A 413 3.57 -4.75 40.01
C SER A 413 5.04 -4.56 40.38
N SER A 414 5.87 -4.13 39.43
CA SER A 414 7.33 -4.07 39.57
C SER A 414 7.83 -2.79 40.25
N TYR A 415 7.78 -2.73 41.58
CA TYR A 415 8.44 -1.69 42.38
C TYR A 415 9.26 -2.29 43.51
N ASP A 416 10.16 -1.48 44.06
CA ASP A 416 10.99 -1.87 45.19
C ASP A 416 10.15 -2.14 46.44
N LEU A 417 10.39 -3.29 47.06
CA LEU A 417 9.78 -3.64 48.33
C LEU A 417 10.69 -3.19 49.47
N PHE A 418 10.08 -2.91 50.62
CA PHE A 418 10.88 -2.68 51.81
C PHE A 418 11.48 -4.01 52.28
N ALA A 419 12.80 -4.05 52.44
CA ALA A 419 13.48 -5.20 53.05
C ALA A 419 12.87 -5.55 54.43
N SER A 420 12.43 -4.53 55.18
CA SER A 420 11.76 -4.68 56.48
C SER A 420 10.39 -5.37 56.42
N SER A 421 9.80 -5.56 55.24
CA SER A 421 8.58 -6.34 55.06
C SER A 421 8.82 -7.85 55.13
N PHE A 422 10.09 -8.29 55.13
CA PHE A 422 10.49 -9.70 55.14
C PHE A 422 11.30 -10.04 56.38
N THR A 423 11.06 -11.23 56.92
CA THR A 423 11.94 -11.85 57.92
C THR A 423 12.39 -13.20 57.41
N VAL A 424 13.69 -13.48 57.49
CA VAL A 424 14.30 -14.74 57.04
C VAL A 424 15.04 -15.37 58.21
N THR A 425 14.84 -16.66 58.45
CA THR A 425 15.64 -17.45 59.39
C THR A 425 16.34 -18.60 58.69
N VAL A 426 17.54 -18.95 59.16
CA VAL A 426 18.31 -20.09 58.68
C VAL A 426 18.74 -20.91 59.90
N ASN A 427 18.29 -22.15 59.99
CA ASN A 427 18.42 -23.02 61.18
C ASN A 427 17.91 -22.34 62.47
N GLY A 428 16.91 -21.47 62.37
CA GLY A 428 16.31 -20.75 63.50
C GLY A 428 16.92 -19.39 63.82
N GLU A 429 18.07 -19.04 63.25
CA GLU A 429 18.74 -17.75 63.46
C GLU A 429 18.30 -16.71 62.41
N ASN A 430 18.06 -15.46 62.83
CA ASN A 430 17.67 -14.38 61.93
C ASN A 430 18.79 -14.03 60.93
N ARG A 431 18.41 -13.84 59.67
CA ARG A 431 19.27 -13.29 58.62
C ARG A 431 18.77 -11.92 58.21
N ASN A 432 19.70 -10.98 58.06
CA ASN A 432 19.41 -9.68 57.50
C ASN A 432 19.03 -9.80 56.03
N VAL A 433 17.94 -9.13 55.66
CA VAL A 433 17.50 -8.96 54.28
C VAL A 433 18.06 -7.63 53.79
N SER A 434 18.94 -7.65 52.79
CA SER A 434 19.52 -6.43 52.21
C SER A 434 18.53 -5.73 51.29
N THR A 435 17.80 -6.50 50.49
CA THR A 435 16.82 -5.98 49.56
C THR A 435 15.75 -7.01 49.24
N ALA A 436 14.58 -6.52 48.86
CA ALA A 436 13.53 -7.34 48.28
C ALA A 436 12.97 -6.61 47.05
N TYR A 437 12.83 -7.32 45.94
CA TYR A 437 12.32 -6.74 44.70
C TYR A 437 11.41 -7.70 43.97
N ILE A 438 10.51 -7.12 43.17
CA ILE A 438 9.58 -7.85 42.33
C ILE A 438 10.17 -7.97 40.93
N SER A 439 10.10 -9.17 40.35
CA SER A 439 10.35 -9.41 38.94
C SER A 439 9.38 -10.49 38.43
N GLY A 440 8.54 -10.09 37.48
CA GLY A 440 7.47 -10.93 36.94
C GLY A 440 6.44 -11.32 38.01
N ASP A 441 6.23 -12.62 38.17
CA ASP A 441 5.33 -13.23 39.15
C ASP A 441 6.01 -13.49 40.51
N SER A 442 7.23 -13.01 40.69
CA SER A 442 8.08 -13.44 41.80
C SER A 442 8.65 -12.28 42.60
N VAL A 443 8.75 -12.50 43.91
CA VAL A 443 9.51 -11.66 44.83
C VAL A 443 10.83 -12.33 45.15
N TYR A 444 11.91 -11.59 44.98
CA TYR A 444 13.27 -12.02 45.31
C TYR A 444 13.69 -11.34 46.60
N VAL A 445 13.91 -12.13 47.65
CA VAL A 445 14.38 -11.68 48.97
C VAL A 445 15.86 -12.01 49.07
N VAL A 446 16.70 -10.97 49.12
CA VAL A 446 18.16 -11.09 49.17
C VAL A 446 18.61 -11.00 50.61
N ILE A 447 19.38 -11.99 51.06
CA ILE A 447 19.98 -12.04 52.41
C ILE A 447 21.48 -11.82 52.35
N ASP A 448 22.01 -11.11 53.36
CA ASP A 448 23.42 -10.68 53.40
C ASP A 448 24.40 -11.85 53.52
N THR A 449 23.97 -12.91 54.19
CA THR A 449 24.78 -14.12 54.41
C THR A 449 24.10 -15.29 53.74
N GLY A 450 24.84 -15.95 52.85
CA GLY A 450 24.32 -17.08 52.08
C GLY A 450 24.00 -18.32 52.93
N VAL A 451 23.39 -19.29 52.26
CA VAL A 451 22.87 -20.54 52.80
C VAL A 451 23.56 -21.69 52.08
N ALA A 452 23.95 -22.71 52.84
CA ALA A 452 24.50 -23.95 52.31
C ALA A 452 23.40 -25.00 52.09
N VAL A 453 23.69 -25.98 51.23
CA VAL A 453 22.84 -27.15 50.99
C VAL A 453 22.55 -27.85 52.32
N GLY A 454 21.28 -28.21 52.54
CA GLY A 454 20.85 -28.90 53.77
C GLY A 454 20.54 -28.00 54.98
N GLN A 455 20.77 -26.69 54.90
CA GLN A 455 20.29 -25.75 55.93
C GLN A 455 18.79 -25.47 55.77
N VAL A 456 18.06 -25.43 56.89
CA VAL A 456 16.63 -25.15 56.92
C VAL A 456 16.41 -23.64 56.83
N VAL A 457 15.76 -23.17 55.77
CA VAL A 457 15.49 -21.75 55.53
C VAL A 457 14.00 -21.49 55.66
N ARG A 458 13.63 -20.41 56.35
CA ARG A 458 12.25 -19.95 56.45
C ARG A 458 12.11 -18.46 56.15
N VAL A 459 10.98 -18.07 55.58
CA VAL A 459 10.67 -16.69 55.19
C VAL A 459 9.25 -16.31 55.62
N ALA A 460 9.06 -15.08 56.08
CA ALA A 460 7.75 -14.49 56.34
C ALA A 460 7.64 -13.12 55.66
N TYR A 461 6.39 -12.69 55.39
CA TYR A 461 6.07 -11.42 54.76
C TYR A 461 4.93 -10.71 55.49
N THR A 462 5.15 -9.42 55.79
CA THR A 462 4.14 -8.52 56.38
C THR A 462 3.86 -7.37 55.43
N ALA A 463 2.62 -7.27 54.95
CA ALA A 463 2.18 -6.17 54.10
C ALA A 463 2.26 -4.82 54.82
N GLY A 464 3.02 -3.88 54.25
CA GLY A 464 3.12 -2.51 54.75
C GLY A 464 1.91 -1.64 54.37
N THR A 465 1.80 -0.46 54.97
CA THR A 465 0.82 0.56 54.59
C THR A 465 1.38 1.41 53.44
N GLY A 466 0.74 1.37 52.25
CA GLY A 466 1.12 2.18 51.10
C GLY A 466 1.29 1.41 49.78
N THR A 467 2.02 1.99 48.83
CA THR A 467 2.23 1.48 47.46
C THR A 467 3.35 0.46 47.32
N ARG A 468 4.11 0.17 48.40
CA ARG A 468 5.27 -0.76 48.40
C ARG A 468 4.96 -2.10 49.09
N LYS A 469 3.87 -2.73 48.69
CA LYS A 469 3.39 -4.07 49.14
C LYS A 469 3.49 -5.08 47.99
N ILE A 470 3.34 -6.37 48.20
CA ILE A 470 3.19 -7.28 47.05
C ILE A 470 1.77 -7.09 46.49
N GLN A 471 1.62 -6.75 45.21
CA GLN A 471 0.32 -6.56 44.55
C GLN A 471 0.41 -6.87 43.05
N ASP A 472 -0.70 -7.18 42.39
CA ASP A 472 -0.73 -7.51 40.95
C ASP A 472 -0.64 -6.25 40.07
N LEU A 473 -0.72 -6.41 38.74
CA LEU A 473 -0.76 -5.29 37.79
C LEU A 473 -2.07 -4.47 37.84
N SER A 474 -3.13 -5.04 38.42
CA SER A 474 -4.45 -4.42 38.61
C SER A 474 -4.59 -3.74 39.98
N LEU A 475 -3.51 -3.70 40.77
CA LEU A 475 -3.39 -3.12 42.12
C LEU A 475 -4.11 -3.88 43.24
N ASN A 476 -4.44 -5.15 43.04
CA ASN A 476 -4.93 -6.05 44.09
C ASN A 476 -3.75 -6.55 44.96
N ALA A 477 -3.83 -6.37 46.27
CA ALA A 477 -2.71 -6.65 47.19
C ALA A 477 -2.66 -8.11 47.69
N ALA A 478 -1.47 -8.73 47.67
CA ALA A 478 -1.24 -10.05 48.24
C ALA A 478 -1.43 -10.05 49.76
N ALA A 479 -1.93 -11.17 50.29
CA ALA A 479 -2.03 -11.39 51.72
C ALA A 479 -0.64 -11.57 52.39
N SER A 480 -0.51 -11.08 53.63
CA SER A 480 0.64 -11.38 54.51
C SER A 480 0.71 -12.88 54.83
N PHE A 481 1.91 -13.41 55.08
CA PHE A 481 2.10 -14.80 55.51
C PHE A 481 3.20 -14.94 56.58
N GLY A 482 2.98 -15.84 57.55
CA GLY A 482 3.97 -16.19 58.58
C GLY A 482 5.05 -17.14 58.07
N SER A 483 5.97 -17.56 58.95
CA SER A 483 7.16 -18.39 58.61
C SER A 483 6.83 -19.60 57.71
N ARG A 484 7.26 -19.56 56.45
CA ARG A 484 7.15 -20.64 55.45
C ARG A 484 8.50 -21.28 55.20
N ASP A 485 8.53 -22.61 55.09
CA ASP A 485 9.72 -23.35 54.68
C ASP A 485 10.09 -23.00 53.23
N VAL A 486 11.39 -22.80 52.98
CA VAL A 486 11.95 -22.54 51.67
C VAL A 486 12.66 -23.80 51.18
N GLU A 487 12.30 -24.28 49.99
CA GLU A 487 12.95 -25.44 49.38
C GLU A 487 14.41 -25.09 49.03
N ASN A 488 15.36 -25.83 49.61
CA ASN A 488 16.80 -25.61 49.44
C ASN A 488 17.43 -26.77 48.66
N SER A 489 17.36 -26.70 47.32
CA SER A 489 17.83 -27.72 46.38
C SER A 489 19.12 -27.33 45.62
N LEU A 490 19.89 -26.37 46.15
CA LEU A 490 21.07 -25.82 45.47
C LEU A 490 22.11 -26.91 45.17
N ASP A 491 22.31 -27.23 43.89
CA ASP A 491 23.45 -28.03 43.42
C ASP A 491 24.57 -27.05 43.01
N SER A 492 25.76 -27.23 43.61
CA SER A 492 27.04 -26.52 43.38
C SER A 492 27.06 -25.13 42.69
N ILE A 493 27.38 -24.08 43.47
CA ILE A 493 28.16 -22.85 43.13
C ILE A 493 27.99 -22.14 41.75
N MET A 494 27.32 -20.97 41.80
CA MET A 494 27.62 -19.69 41.09
C MET A 494 26.82 -19.24 39.82
N SER A 495 26.66 -17.91 39.71
CA SER A 495 25.61 -17.13 39.01
C SER A 495 25.59 -17.17 37.48
N LYS A 496 24.40 -17.44 36.91
CA LYS A 496 24.01 -17.15 35.51
C LYS A 496 23.43 -15.71 35.41
N PRO A 497 23.37 -15.10 34.21
CA PRO A 497 22.53 -13.92 34.02
C PRO A 497 21.09 -14.21 34.45
N ARG A 498 20.44 -13.26 35.13
CA ARG A 498 19.03 -13.37 35.55
C ARG A 498 18.05 -13.15 34.39
N GLU A 499 18.44 -12.30 33.44
CA GLU A 499 17.63 -11.96 32.26
C GLU A 499 18.57 -11.47 31.14
N GLY A 500 18.16 -11.65 29.88
CA GLY A 500 18.79 -11.02 28.75
C GLY A 500 17.77 -10.45 27.76
N THR A 501 18.05 -9.29 27.17
CA THR A 501 17.25 -8.71 26.07
C THR A 501 18.11 -8.43 24.85
N ALA A 502 17.58 -8.65 23.65
CA ALA A 502 18.19 -8.32 22.37
C ALA A 502 17.30 -7.31 21.64
N TYR A 503 17.86 -6.18 21.21
CA TYR A 503 17.15 -5.17 20.43
C TYR A 503 18.03 -4.76 19.26
N TYR A 504 17.64 -5.14 18.05
CA TYR A 504 18.46 -5.01 16.84
C TYR A 504 19.89 -5.53 17.08
N SER A 505 20.91 -4.67 17.03
CA SER A 505 22.33 -5.05 17.12
C SER A 505 22.88 -5.04 18.55
N THR A 506 22.05 -5.03 19.59
CA THR A 506 22.51 -4.92 20.98
C THR A 506 21.87 -5.99 21.86
N ILE A 507 22.68 -6.72 22.63
CA ILE A 507 22.24 -7.65 23.69
C ILE A 507 22.61 -7.07 25.06
N SER A 508 21.66 -7.08 25.98
CA SER A 508 21.80 -6.65 27.37
C SER A 508 21.60 -7.85 28.29
N LEU A 509 22.64 -8.28 29.02
CA LEU A 509 22.61 -9.35 30.00
C LEU A 509 22.65 -8.78 31.41
N TYR A 510 21.64 -9.09 32.20
CA TYR A 510 21.52 -8.62 33.57
C TYR A 510 22.00 -9.71 34.53
N TYR A 511 22.95 -9.41 35.40
CA TYR A 511 23.44 -10.35 36.41
C TYR A 511 22.81 -10.06 37.78
N PRO A 512 22.52 -11.09 38.60
CA PRO A 512 21.94 -10.88 39.93
C PRO A 512 22.90 -10.19 40.90
N GLU A 513 24.20 -10.16 40.57
CA GLU A 513 25.25 -9.53 41.35
C GLU A 513 26.03 -8.49 40.53
N THR A 514 26.89 -7.75 41.22
CA THR A 514 27.80 -6.81 40.56
C THR A 514 28.97 -7.55 39.89
N VAL A 515 29.13 -7.36 38.59
CA VAL A 515 30.16 -7.91 37.71
C VAL A 515 31.16 -6.83 37.25
N TYR A 516 32.43 -7.21 37.19
CA TYR A 516 33.56 -6.39 36.79
C TYR A 516 34.27 -7.00 35.58
N ILE A 517 34.55 -6.15 34.58
CA ILE A 517 35.27 -6.52 33.37
C ILE A 517 36.60 -5.78 33.35
N SER A 518 37.70 -6.53 33.39
CA SER A 518 39.06 -5.97 33.54
C SER A 518 39.78 -5.71 32.21
N SER A 519 39.24 -6.20 31.09
CA SER A 519 39.77 -6.03 29.74
C SER A 519 38.66 -6.09 28.70
N SER A 520 38.77 -5.32 27.62
CA SER A 520 37.88 -5.41 26.47
C SER A 520 37.96 -6.76 25.75
N ASP A 521 39.05 -7.52 25.94
CA ASP A 521 39.21 -8.87 25.40
C ASP A 521 38.28 -9.92 26.05
N ALA A 522 37.60 -9.59 27.16
CA ALA A 522 36.57 -10.43 27.76
C ALA A 522 35.45 -10.79 26.78
N VAL A 523 35.22 -9.96 25.74
CA VAL A 523 34.25 -10.25 24.68
C VAL A 523 34.53 -11.57 23.95
N LYS A 524 35.80 -11.99 23.84
CA LYS A 524 36.21 -13.24 23.18
C LYS A 524 35.76 -14.50 23.92
N GLN A 525 35.29 -14.34 25.15
CA GLN A 525 34.79 -15.42 26.01
C GLN A 525 33.27 -15.60 25.90
N PHE A 526 32.60 -14.72 25.17
CA PHE A 526 31.18 -14.82 24.87
C PHE A 526 30.97 -15.29 23.45
N SER A 527 29.93 -16.09 23.25
CA SER A 527 29.44 -16.46 21.92
C SER A 527 27.94 -16.26 21.87
N VAL A 528 27.47 -15.60 20.81
CA VAL A 528 26.05 -15.36 20.55
C VAL A 528 25.62 -16.22 19.36
N THR A 529 24.46 -16.86 19.48
CA THR A 529 23.76 -17.44 18.33
C THR A 529 22.36 -16.86 18.19
N ALA A 530 21.89 -16.75 16.95
CA ALA A 530 20.52 -16.36 16.60
C ALA A 530 19.98 -17.41 15.62
N ASP A 531 18.92 -18.13 16.01
CA ASP A 531 18.43 -19.36 15.36
C ASP A 531 19.54 -20.40 15.13
N GLY A 532 20.45 -20.51 16.10
CA GLY A 532 21.60 -21.42 16.03
C GLY A 532 22.77 -20.94 15.16
N ALA A 533 22.62 -19.87 14.37
CA ALA A 533 23.71 -19.27 13.61
C ALA A 533 24.55 -18.33 14.48
N SER A 534 25.88 -18.44 14.41
CA SER A 534 26.79 -17.58 15.17
C SER A 534 26.69 -16.10 14.74
N VAL A 535 26.62 -15.20 15.71
CA VAL A 535 26.62 -13.75 15.51
C VAL A 535 27.89 -13.17 16.15
N ALA A 536 28.74 -12.53 15.34
CA ALA A 536 29.97 -11.92 15.87
C ALA A 536 29.65 -10.71 16.75
N ILE A 537 30.44 -10.50 17.80
CA ILE A 537 30.31 -9.41 18.77
C ILE A 537 31.40 -8.38 18.47
N ASN A 538 31.00 -7.15 18.12
CA ASN A 538 31.90 -6.04 17.81
C ASN A 538 32.53 -5.44 19.08
N SER A 539 31.75 -5.29 20.15
CA SER A 539 32.22 -4.70 21.41
C SER A 539 31.37 -5.11 22.60
N MET A 540 31.90 -4.87 23.80
CA MET A 540 31.26 -5.15 25.09
C MET A 540 31.44 -3.95 26.01
N SER A 541 30.43 -3.66 26.84
CA SER A 541 30.48 -2.61 27.85
C SER A 541 29.66 -2.96 29.10
N THR A 542 29.92 -2.28 30.22
CA THR A 542 29.12 -2.38 31.46
C THR A 542 28.69 -0.99 31.91
N SER A 543 27.41 -0.77 32.23
CA SER A 543 26.87 0.59 32.48
C SER A 543 26.40 0.87 33.91
N ASN A 544 26.44 -0.10 34.82
CA ASN A 544 26.03 0.07 36.24
C ASN A 544 26.53 -1.08 37.15
N SER A 545 27.62 -1.72 36.73
CA SER A 545 28.22 -2.89 37.38
C SER A 545 27.33 -4.15 37.48
N SER A 546 26.07 -4.20 37.03
CA SER A 546 25.27 -5.45 36.99
C SER A 546 24.68 -5.78 35.61
N LEU A 547 24.90 -4.90 34.64
CA LEU A 547 24.49 -5.06 33.24
C LEU A 547 25.74 -5.18 32.36
N VAL A 548 25.79 -6.27 31.58
CA VAL A 548 26.75 -6.48 30.50
C VAL A 548 26.04 -6.28 29.17
N THR A 549 26.53 -5.34 28.36
CA THR A 549 26.00 -5.07 27.01
C THR A 549 26.98 -5.59 25.96
N LEU A 550 26.47 -6.33 24.98
CA LEU A 550 27.19 -6.83 23.81
C LEU A 550 26.64 -6.14 22.56
N ASN A 551 27.51 -5.50 21.77
CA ASN A 551 27.15 -4.92 20.49
C ASN A 551 27.53 -5.88 19.37
N LEU A 552 26.57 -6.24 18.53
CA LEU A 552 26.68 -7.26 17.51
C LEU A 552 27.14 -6.68 16.17
N SER A 553 27.71 -7.55 15.34
CA SER A 553 28.14 -7.28 13.97
C SER A 553 26.98 -7.08 12.98
N ARG A 554 25.79 -7.57 13.32
CA ARG A 554 24.53 -7.39 12.58
C ARG A 554 23.37 -7.27 13.56
N SER A 555 22.24 -6.75 13.10
CA SER A 555 20.99 -6.77 13.87
C SER A 555 20.44 -8.19 14.00
N ILE A 556 19.81 -8.46 15.14
CA ILE A 556 18.88 -9.57 15.34
C ILE A 556 17.55 -9.20 14.68
N ASP A 557 17.01 -10.13 13.89
CA ASP A 557 15.75 -9.96 13.15
C ASP A 557 14.55 -10.45 13.96
N ASN A 558 13.35 -10.01 13.58
CA ASN A 558 12.08 -10.42 14.18
C ASN A 558 11.89 -11.96 14.15
N GLY A 559 11.70 -12.58 15.31
CA GLY A 559 11.45 -14.02 15.44
C GLY A 559 12.69 -14.90 15.59
N GLN A 560 13.90 -14.32 15.68
CA GLN A 560 15.11 -15.09 15.92
C GLN A 560 15.24 -15.48 17.40
N VAL A 561 15.48 -16.75 17.67
CA VAL A 561 15.80 -17.29 19.01
C VAL A 561 17.26 -17.00 19.32
N VAL A 562 17.50 -16.10 20.26
CA VAL A 562 18.85 -15.66 20.63
C VAL A 562 19.36 -16.44 21.84
N ARG A 563 20.57 -16.99 21.74
CA ARG A 563 21.26 -17.66 22.86
C ARG A 563 22.64 -17.06 23.06
N VAL A 564 23.05 -16.97 24.32
CA VAL A 564 24.40 -16.52 24.71
C VAL A 564 25.07 -17.59 25.56
N SER A 565 26.34 -17.84 25.27
CA SER A 565 27.21 -18.66 26.10
C SER A 565 28.42 -17.83 26.54
N TYR A 566 28.95 -18.15 27.71
CA TYR A 566 30.15 -17.56 28.30
C TYR A 566 31.06 -18.67 28.82
N ALA A 567 32.32 -18.67 28.37
CA ALA A 567 33.35 -19.59 28.81
C ALA A 567 34.54 -18.82 29.41
N PRO A 568 34.78 -18.88 30.74
CA PRO A 568 35.88 -18.16 31.36
C PRO A 568 37.23 -18.68 30.83
N GLY A 569 38.15 -17.76 30.58
CA GLY A 569 39.49 -18.00 30.05
C GLY A 569 40.47 -16.93 30.53
N ALA A 570 41.34 -16.43 29.66
CA ALA A 570 42.39 -15.46 30.05
C ALA A 570 41.89 -14.10 30.58
N TRP A 571 40.67 -13.67 30.22
CA TRP A 571 40.10 -12.36 30.55
C TRP A 571 38.73 -12.43 31.25
N PRO A 572 38.60 -13.20 32.35
CA PRO A 572 37.29 -13.55 32.90
C PRO A 572 36.53 -12.33 33.42
N VAL A 573 35.20 -12.38 33.32
CA VAL A 573 34.30 -11.52 34.09
C VAL A 573 34.42 -11.90 35.57
N LYS A 574 34.48 -10.92 36.47
CA LYS A 574 34.66 -11.13 37.91
C LYS A 574 33.49 -10.60 38.73
N ASP A 575 33.24 -11.14 39.91
CA ASP A 575 32.26 -10.61 40.87
C ASP A 575 32.85 -9.44 41.71
N SER A 576 32.06 -8.92 42.66
CA SER A 576 32.48 -7.84 43.56
C SER A 576 33.58 -8.17 44.56
N ARG A 577 33.95 -9.44 44.67
CA ARG A 577 35.07 -9.94 45.47
C ARG A 577 36.30 -10.24 44.61
N GLY A 578 36.24 -9.96 43.30
CA GLY A 578 37.31 -10.23 42.35
C GLY A 578 37.42 -11.69 41.92
N GLN A 579 36.43 -12.53 42.23
CA GLN A 579 36.39 -13.94 41.85
C GLN A 579 35.87 -14.10 40.42
N THR A 580 36.46 -15.02 39.65
CA THR A 580 36.00 -15.33 38.28
C THR A 580 34.57 -15.89 38.29
N LEU A 581 33.68 -15.29 37.49
CA LEU A 581 32.35 -15.82 37.24
C LEU A 581 32.43 -17.15 36.49
N ALA A 582 31.58 -18.09 36.90
CA ALA A 582 31.43 -19.37 36.24
C ALA A 582 30.86 -19.21 34.82
N GLY A 583 31.25 -20.13 33.92
CA GLY A 583 30.72 -20.17 32.56
C GLY A 583 29.27 -20.65 32.52
N PHE A 584 28.57 -20.30 31.45
CA PHE A 584 27.24 -20.82 31.13
C PHE A 584 27.10 -21.05 29.63
N THR A 585 26.20 -21.93 29.25
CA THR A 585 25.93 -22.26 27.84
C THR A 585 24.46 -22.08 27.52
N ASP A 586 24.17 -21.65 26.29
CA ASP A 586 22.83 -21.56 25.70
C ASP A 586 21.79 -20.77 26.53
N PHE A 587 22.23 -19.71 27.21
CA PHE A 587 21.32 -18.83 27.93
C PHE A 587 20.41 -18.08 26.95
N TYR A 588 19.10 -18.31 27.04
CA TYR A 588 18.12 -17.64 26.19
C TYR A 588 18.03 -16.13 26.47
N VAL A 589 17.97 -15.35 25.40
CA VAL A 589 17.83 -13.90 25.44
C VAL A 589 16.54 -13.51 24.73
N ARG A 590 15.72 -12.70 25.39
CA ARG A 590 14.46 -12.17 24.84
C ARG A 590 14.75 -11.29 23.63
N ASN A 591 14.23 -11.65 22.46
CA ASN A 591 14.32 -10.82 21.27
C ASN A 591 13.22 -9.75 21.29
N SER A 592 13.51 -8.52 21.72
CA SER A 592 12.52 -7.46 21.97
C SER A 592 11.69 -7.03 20.74
N ILE A 593 12.06 -7.43 19.52
CA ILE A 593 11.30 -7.16 18.30
C ILE A 593 10.54 -8.38 17.76
N ASP A 594 10.51 -9.48 18.53
CA ASP A 594 9.80 -10.70 18.17
C ASP A 594 8.28 -10.51 18.21
N THR A 595 7.64 -10.78 17.08
CA THR A 595 6.18 -10.79 16.90
C THR A 595 5.67 -12.16 16.45
N LYS A 596 6.50 -13.21 16.45
CA LYS A 596 6.12 -14.56 16.03
C LYS A 596 5.66 -15.38 17.24
N PRO A 597 4.54 -16.11 17.14
CA PRO A 597 4.09 -16.96 18.22
C PRO A 597 4.96 -18.21 18.36
N PRO A 598 5.11 -18.76 19.57
CA PRO A 598 5.81 -20.02 19.78
C PRO A 598 5.03 -21.18 19.13
N GLU A 599 5.75 -22.02 18.40
CA GLU A 599 5.25 -23.16 17.65
C GLU A 599 5.51 -24.49 18.37
N PHE A 600 4.47 -25.30 18.54
CA PHE A 600 4.60 -26.68 19.03
C PHE A 600 5.48 -27.51 18.09
N LYS A 601 6.46 -28.23 18.64
CA LYS A 601 7.34 -29.13 17.89
C LYS A 601 6.96 -30.59 18.05
N ASN A 602 6.97 -31.08 19.29
CA ASN A 602 6.64 -32.46 19.58
C ASN A 602 6.21 -32.66 21.04
N ALA A 603 5.70 -33.85 21.31
CA ALA A 603 5.34 -34.30 22.64
C ALA A 603 5.81 -35.75 22.85
N GLU A 604 6.37 -36.00 24.03
CA GLU A 604 6.89 -37.30 24.46
C GLU A 604 6.31 -37.66 25.84
N ILE A 605 6.15 -38.94 26.15
CA ILE A 605 5.59 -39.40 27.43
C ILE A 605 6.33 -40.63 27.96
N SER A 606 6.55 -40.66 29.29
CA SER A 606 7.09 -41.81 30.03
C SER A 606 6.41 -41.91 31.38
N GLY A 607 5.83 -43.08 31.70
CA GLY A 607 5.04 -43.25 32.92
C GLY A 607 3.92 -42.21 33.01
N ASN A 608 3.91 -41.38 34.06
CA ASN A 608 2.93 -40.31 34.26
C ASN A 608 3.46 -38.91 33.92
N LYS A 609 4.65 -38.78 33.32
CA LYS A 609 5.22 -37.49 32.92
C LYS A 609 5.24 -37.36 31.41
N MET A 610 4.79 -36.22 30.94
CA MET A 610 4.74 -35.87 29.53
C MET A 610 5.50 -34.57 29.28
N TRP A 611 6.35 -34.56 28.26
CA TRP A 611 7.20 -33.44 27.88
C TRP A 611 6.75 -32.88 26.54
N ILE A 612 6.51 -31.58 26.46
CA ILE A 612 6.03 -30.89 25.26
C ILE A 612 7.03 -29.80 24.91
N ARG A 613 7.54 -29.81 23.67
CA ARG A 613 8.57 -28.88 23.22
C ARG A 613 8.00 -27.85 22.26
N TYR A 614 8.46 -26.61 22.39
CA TYR A 614 8.24 -25.52 21.45
C TYR A 614 9.53 -25.17 20.71
N ASN A 615 9.45 -24.35 19.67
CA ASN A 615 10.61 -23.83 18.91
C ASN A 615 11.47 -22.84 19.70
N GLU A 616 10.93 -22.26 20.77
CA GLU A 616 11.49 -21.10 21.45
C GLU A 616 11.09 -21.10 22.94
N PRO A 617 11.80 -20.34 23.80
CA PRO A 617 11.49 -20.29 25.22
C PRO A 617 10.13 -19.64 25.48
N LEU A 618 9.37 -20.28 26.35
CA LEU A 618 8.05 -19.84 26.77
C LEU A 618 8.14 -18.92 27.98
N SER A 619 7.26 -17.91 28.01
CA SER A 619 7.07 -17.09 29.18
C SER A 619 6.52 -17.91 30.34
N ARG A 620 7.11 -17.67 31.53
CA ARG A 620 6.72 -18.34 32.77
C ARG A 620 5.58 -17.61 33.50
N THR A 621 5.18 -16.42 33.04
CA THR A 621 4.35 -15.46 33.80
C THR A 621 2.91 -15.30 33.30
N ASN A 622 2.40 -16.22 32.47
CA ASN A 622 1.00 -16.26 32.03
C ASN A 622 0.52 -17.72 31.82
N LYS A 623 0.60 -18.53 32.89
CA LYS A 623 0.44 -19.99 32.81
C LYS A 623 -0.99 -20.41 32.46
N PRO A 624 -1.20 -21.27 31.44
CA PRO A 624 -2.51 -21.84 31.16
C PRO A 624 -3.09 -22.61 32.35
N LEU A 625 -4.42 -22.67 32.40
CA LEU A 625 -5.16 -23.59 33.24
C LEU A 625 -4.87 -25.04 32.82
N LYS A 626 -4.83 -25.96 33.79
CA LYS A 626 -4.65 -27.40 33.54
C LYS A 626 -5.72 -27.95 32.58
N SER A 627 -6.94 -27.41 32.63
CA SER A 627 -8.06 -27.76 31.75
C SER A 627 -7.87 -27.36 30.29
N GLN A 628 -6.90 -26.50 29.98
CA GLN A 628 -6.54 -26.15 28.61
C GLN A 628 -5.68 -27.21 27.94
N TYR A 629 -5.17 -28.18 28.71
CA TYR A 629 -4.51 -29.36 28.19
C TYR A 629 -5.48 -30.53 28.19
N SER A 630 -5.53 -31.26 27.08
CA SER A 630 -6.25 -32.52 26.97
C SER A 630 -5.28 -33.61 26.53
N VAL A 631 -5.19 -34.67 27.32
CA VAL A 631 -4.41 -35.86 26.96
C VAL A 631 -5.40 -37.01 26.85
N LEU A 632 -5.45 -37.65 25.68
CA LEU A 632 -6.25 -38.86 25.45
C LEU A 632 -5.31 -40.06 25.36
N VAL A 633 -5.64 -41.13 26.06
CA VAL A 633 -4.97 -42.42 26.01
C VAL A 633 -5.99 -43.45 25.54
N ASP A 634 -5.74 -44.08 24.38
CA ASP A 634 -6.67 -44.96 23.66
C ASP A 634 -8.07 -44.31 23.46
N GLY A 635 -8.08 -42.99 23.21
CA GLY A 635 -9.30 -42.20 23.03
C GLY A 635 -10.02 -41.79 24.33
N LYS A 636 -9.50 -42.14 25.51
CA LYS A 636 -10.07 -41.77 26.82
C LYS A 636 -9.24 -40.68 27.49
N ALA A 637 -9.91 -39.69 28.10
CA ALA A 637 -9.21 -38.58 28.75
C ALA A 637 -8.46 -39.00 30.02
N VAL A 638 -7.22 -38.51 30.15
CA VAL A 638 -6.41 -38.59 31.37
C VAL A 638 -6.16 -37.17 31.88
N PHE A 639 -6.46 -36.92 33.15
CA PHE A 639 -6.34 -35.59 33.74
C PHE A 639 -4.87 -35.16 33.93
N VAL A 640 -4.64 -33.86 33.75
CA VAL A 640 -3.36 -33.21 34.06
C VAL A 640 -3.39 -32.70 35.50
N ASN A 641 -2.57 -33.32 36.35
CA ASN A 641 -2.44 -32.97 37.76
C ASN A 641 -1.50 -31.79 37.98
N ASP A 642 -0.45 -31.66 37.18
CA ASP A 642 0.52 -30.58 37.33
C ASP A 642 1.12 -30.12 36.00
N PHE A 643 1.65 -28.91 35.99
CA PHE A 643 2.20 -28.25 34.82
C PHE A 643 3.38 -27.34 35.20
N GLU A 644 4.53 -27.57 34.57
CA GLU A 644 5.74 -26.78 34.71
C GLU A 644 6.26 -26.31 33.35
N ILE A 645 6.80 -25.09 33.31
CA ILE A 645 7.48 -24.51 32.14
C ILE A 645 8.95 -24.32 32.50
N GLU A 646 9.83 -24.91 31.70
CA GLU A 646 11.26 -24.72 31.75
C GLU A 646 11.75 -24.39 30.34
N ASP A 647 12.08 -23.12 30.11
CA ASP A 647 12.52 -22.59 28.81
C ASP A 647 11.55 -22.96 27.68
N ASP A 648 11.96 -23.79 26.72
CA ASP A 648 11.13 -24.25 25.58
C ASP A 648 10.30 -25.51 25.88
N LEU A 649 10.39 -26.03 27.10
CA LEU A 649 9.78 -27.27 27.55
C LEU A 649 8.63 -27.04 28.51
N ILE A 650 7.57 -27.78 28.28
CA ILE A 650 6.50 -27.98 29.22
C ILE A 650 6.57 -29.40 29.75
N THR A 651 6.52 -29.56 31.07
CA THR A 651 6.32 -30.85 31.71
C THR A 651 4.93 -30.93 32.31
N LEU A 652 4.12 -31.87 31.82
CA LEU A 652 2.84 -32.24 32.41
C LEU A 652 3.01 -33.46 33.31
N THR A 653 2.37 -33.43 34.47
CA THR A 653 2.19 -34.62 35.31
C THR A 653 0.75 -35.09 35.18
N LEU A 654 0.56 -36.32 34.71
CA LEU A 654 -0.75 -36.93 34.51
C LEU A 654 -1.24 -37.67 35.75
N ALA A 655 -2.57 -37.83 35.86
CA ALA A 655 -3.22 -38.51 36.97
C ALA A 655 -2.94 -40.03 37.03
N SER A 656 -2.56 -40.63 35.92
CA SER A 656 -2.22 -42.05 35.81
C SER A 656 -1.05 -42.26 34.85
N SER A 657 -0.25 -43.29 35.10
CA SER A 657 0.81 -43.70 34.18
C SER A 657 0.24 -44.25 32.87
N VAL A 658 0.94 -44.02 31.78
CA VAL A 658 0.64 -44.57 30.46
C VAL A 658 1.59 -45.73 30.16
N ALA A 659 1.09 -46.78 29.52
CA ALA A 659 1.89 -47.91 29.05
C ALA A 659 2.33 -47.71 27.59
N SER A 660 3.45 -48.34 27.22
CA SER A 660 4.08 -48.19 25.90
C SER A 660 3.24 -48.67 24.70
N THR A 661 2.21 -49.46 24.95
CA THR A 661 1.32 -50.01 23.92
C THR A 661 0.09 -49.14 23.65
N GLN A 662 -0.11 -48.06 24.41
CA GLN A 662 -1.30 -47.22 24.33
C GLN A 662 -1.10 -46.06 23.38
N ASN A 663 -2.11 -45.74 22.59
CA ASN A 663 -2.08 -44.58 21.69
C ASN A 663 -2.37 -43.30 22.49
N VAL A 664 -1.50 -42.31 22.39
CA VAL A 664 -1.61 -41.06 23.17
C VAL A 664 -1.68 -39.87 22.23
N THR A 665 -2.67 -39.00 22.44
CA THR A 665 -2.80 -37.73 21.72
C THR A 665 -2.89 -36.57 22.70
N PHE A 666 -2.32 -35.44 22.32
CA PHE A 666 -2.27 -34.21 23.09
C PHE A 666 -2.96 -33.07 22.37
N SER A 667 -3.78 -32.33 23.10
CA SER A 667 -4.34 -31.06 22.64
C SER A 667 -4.04 -29.95 23.64
N TYR A 668 -3.84 -28.75 23.11
CA TYR A 668 -3.72 -27.51 23.86
C TYR A 668 -4.70 -26.48 23.29
N VAL A 669 -5.55 -25.94 24.17
CA VAL A 669 -6.57 -24.93 23.82
C VAL A 669 -6.21 -23.57 24.41
N PRO A 670 -5.83 -22.58 23.58
CA PRO A 670 -5.49 -21.26 24.08
C PRO A 670 -6.73 -20.55 24.64
N GLY A 671 -6.54 -19.82 25.73
CA GLY A 671 -7.57 -19.09 26.49
C GLY A 671 -7.03 -17.77 27.01
N THR A 672 -7.70 -17.14 27.99
CA THR A 672 -7.25 -15.85 28.56
C THR A 672 -5.85 -15.97 29.16
N LEU A 673 -5.62 -17.01 29.98
CA LEU A 673 -4.30 -17.48 30.35
C LEU A 673 -3.80 -18.44 29.26
N ARG A 674 -2.63 -18.19 28.70
CA ARG A 674 -2.15 -18.95 27.54
C ARG A 674 -0.64 -18.94 27.44
N LEU A 675 -0.12 -20.00 26.84
CA LEU A 675 1.28 -20.10 26.49
C LEU A 675 1.62 -18.93 25.59
N THR A 676 2.68 -18.24 25.95
CA THR A 676 3.27 -17.16 25.18
C THR A 676 4.76 -17.40 25.11
N ASP A 677 5.43 -16.91 24.09
CA ASP A 677 6.88 -16.78 24.10
C ASP A 677 7.30 -15.76 25.16
N LEU A 678 8.61 -15.48 25.26
CA LEU A 678 9.08 -14.43 26.16
C LEU A 678 8.42 -13.07 25.84
N ASN A 679 8.16 -12.76 24.57
CA ASN A 679 7.66 -11.49 24.06
C ASN A 679 6.14 -11.28 24.17
N GLY A 680 5.39 -12.27 24.62
CA GLY A 680 3.94 -12.21 24.79
C GLY A 680 3.15 -12.65 23.55
N ASN A 681 3.79 -13.17 22.51
CA ASN A 681 3.13 -13.73 21.35
C ASN A 681 2.48 -15.07 21.72
N PRO A 682 1.17 -15.26 21.50
CA PRO A 682 0.44 -16.43 22.01
C PRO A 682 0.64 -17.68 21.18
N ALA A 683 0.94 -18.81 21.84
CA ALA A 683 1.03 -20.12 21.20
C ALA A 683 -0.30 -20.51 20.52
N GLY A 684 -0.18 -21.19 19.38
CA GLY A 684 -1.32 -21.68 18.61
C GLY A 684 -2.08 -22.83 19.28
N TYR A 685 -3.28 -23.09 18.78
CA TYR A 685 -4.07 -24.28 19.13
C TYR A 685 -3.37 -25.56 18.64
N VAL A 686 -3.23 -26.55 19.54
CA VAL A 686 -2.71 -27.88 19.20
C VAL A 686 -3.87 -28.87 19.31
N ASN A 687 -4.13 -29.63 18.26
CA ASN A 687 -5.26 -30.57 18.21
C ASN A 687 -4.78 -31.99 17.97
N LEU A 688 -5.03 -32.87 18.94
CA LEU A 688 -4.79 -34.32 18.85
C LEU A 688 -3.41 -34.66 18.27
N ALA A 689 -2.40 -33.88 18.65
CA ALA A 689 -1.02 -34.12 18.24
C ALA A 689 -0.57 -35.48 18.79
N PRO A 690 0.01 -36.36 17.96
CA PRO A 690 0.46 -37.66 18.43
C PRO A 690 1.60 -37.48 19.45
N VAL A 691 1.54 -38.25 20.53
CA VAL A 691 2.54 -38.23 21.60
C VAL A 691 3.34 -39.52 21.52
N THR A 692 4.66 -39.39 21.47
CA THR A 692 5.55 -40.55 21.36
C THR A 692 5.81 -41.13 22.75
N TYR A 693 5.52 -42.41 22.95
CA TYR A 693 5.96 -43.10 24.17
C TYR A 693 7.47 -43.29 24.14
N THR A 694 8.15 -42.80 25.18
CA THR A 694 9.61 -42.89 25.30
C THR A 694 9.99 -43.66 26.55
N PHE A 695 10.96 -44.57 26.44
CA PHE A 695 11.59 -45.22 27.60
C PHE A 695 12.83 -44.42 27.99
N GLY A 696 12.67 -43.48 28.93
CA GLY A 696 13.76 -42.64 29.43
C GLY A 696 13.29 -41.28 29.96
N ASN A 697 14.24 -40.49 30.44
CA ASN A 697 14.06 -39.15 31.03
C ASN A 697 13.97 -38.01 29.99
N GLY A 698 13.61 -38.32 28.73
CA GLY A 698 13.44 -37.31 27.67
C GLY A 698 14.73 -36.83 26.99
N LYS A 699 15.87 -37.54 27.11
CA LYS A 699 17.18 -37.11 26.56
C LYS A 699 17.56 -37.64 25.16
N ILE A 700 16.74 -38.47 24.50
CA ILE A 700 17.05 -39.11 23.20
C ILE A 700 16.09 -38.61 22.11
N LEU A 701 16.63 -38.11 21.00
CA LEU A 701 15.90 -37.55 19.86
C LEU A 701 15.53 -38.59 18.80
N SER A 702 16.42 -39.52 18.45
CA SER A 702 16.15 -40.56 17.43
C SER A 702 17.15 -41.73 17.50
N ALA A 703 16.78 -42.86 16.87
CA ALA A 703 17.67 -43.99 16.61
C ALA A 703 17.48 -44.50 15.16
N THR A 704 18.49 -44.34 14.30
CA THR A 704 18.40 -44.59 12.86
C THR A 704 19.40 -45.66 12.43
N LEU A 705 18.98 -46.58 11.56
CA LEU A 705 19.80 -47.66 11.01
C LEU A 705 20.12 -47.37 9.53
N GLN A 706 21.40 -47.37 9.19
CA GLN A 706 21.91 -47.15 7.85
C GLN A 706 23.01 -48.18 7.56
N GLY A 707 22.68 -49.19 6.74
CA GLY A 707 23.62 -50.28 6.45
C GLY A 707 24.02 -51.05 7.71
N ASP A 708 25.30 -50.97 8.05
CA ASP A 708 25.93 -51.58 9.23
C ASP A 708 26.08 -50.60 10.41
N LYS A 709 25.41 -49.44 10.38
CA LYS A 709 25.53 -48.42 11.44
C LYS A 709 24.20 -48.07 12.08
N VAL A 710 24.21 -47.91 13.40
CA VAL A 710 23.12 -47.32 14.18
C VAL A 710 23.55 -45.95 14.69
N PHE A 711 22.76 -44.92 14.42
CA PHE A 711 22.94 -43.57 14.94
C PHE A 711 21.89 -43.31 16.02
N ILE A 712 22.32 -43.06 17.26
CA ILE A 712 21.46 -42.64 18.36
C ILE A 712 21.72 -41.15 18.59
N ASN A 713 20.72 -40.32 18.34
CA ASN A 713 20.83 -38.88 18.52
C ASN A 713 20.29 -38.49 19.89
N PHE A 714 21.10 -37.81 20.70
CA PHE A 714 20.74 -37.27 22.01
C PHE A 714 20.34 -35.80 21.89
N ARG A 715 19.56 -35.34 22.85
CA ARG A 715 19.11 -33.94 22.94
C ARG A 715 20.25 -33.02 23.38
N ASP A 716 21.05 -33.51 24.31
CA ASP A 716 22.20 -32.80 24.86
C ASP A 716 23.50 -33.30 24.22
N VAL A 717 24.51 -32.41 24.16
CA VAL A 717 25.87 -32.80 23.75
C VAL A 717 26.43 -33.80 24.76
N LEU A 718 27.01 -34.89 24.27
CA LEU A 718 27.69 -35.88 25.09
C LEU A 718 29.18 -35.55 25.19
N GLN A 719 29.80 -35.93 26.30
CA GLN A 719 31.25 -35.81 26.44
C GLN A 719 31.96 -36.78 25.49
N ALA A 720 33.05 -36.31 24.87
CA ALA A 720 33.95 -37.17 24.13
C ALA A 720 34.64 -38.13 25.11
N GLN A 721 34.48 -39.43 24.91
CA GLN A 721 35.06 -40.48 25.74
C GLN A 721 35.82 -41.46 24.86
N SER A 722 37.07 -41.75 25.22
CA SER A 722 37.99 -42.54 24.41
C SER A 722 37.82 -44.06 24.55
N ALA A 723 36.98 -44.54 25.47
CA ALA A 723 36.82 -45.97 25.77
C ALA A 723 35.41 -46.34 26.27
N ILE A 724 34.42 -46.37 25.37
CA ILE A 724 33.07 -46.87 25.66
C ILE A 724 33.01 -48.34 25.24
N SER A 725 32.55 -49.22 26.13
CA SER A 725 32.47 -50.64 25.85
C SER A 725 31.28 -50.94 24.93
N PRO A 726 31.48 -51.61 23.78
CA PRO A 726 30.37 -52.04 22.92
C PRO A 726 29.34 -52.92 23.62
N SER A 727 29.75 -53.65 24.67
CA SER A 727 28.86 -54.48 25.50
C SER A 727 27.80 -53.69 26.27
N GLN A 728 27.92 -52.36 26.35
CA GLN A 728 26.92 -51.48 26.95
C GLN A 728 25.70 -51.30 26.05
N PHE A 729 25.77 -51.71 24.78
CA PHE A 729 24.69 -51.59 23.81
C PHE A 729 24.24 -52.97 23.33
N ASN A 730 22.94 -53.19 23.27
CA ASN A 730 22.35 -54.38 22.67
C ASN A 730 21.54 -53.95 21.44
N VAL A 731 21.94 -54.43 20.26
CA VAL A 731 21.22 -54.18 19.01
C VAL A 731 20.58 -55.47 18.54
N GLN A 732 19.29 -55.45 18.25
CA GLN A 732 18.57 -56.58 17.65
C GLN A 732 18.07 -56.21 16.26
N LEU A 733 18.32 -57.05 15.26
CA LEU A 733 17.75 -56.92 13.91
C LEU A 733 16.99 -58.19 13.56
N GLY A 734 15.72 -58.08 13.17
CA GLY A 734 14.85 -59.22 12.87
C GLY A 734 14.73 -60.22 14.02
N GLY A 735 14.81 -59.75 15.28
CA GLY A 735 14.78 -60.58 16.48
C GLY A 735 16.10 -61.27 16.84
N THR A 736 17.17 -61.09 16.07
CA THR A 736 18.51 -61.64 16.36
C THR A 736 19.43 -60.55 16.91
N THR A 737 20.16 -60.82 17.99
CA THR A 737 21.18 -59.89 18.51
C THR A 737 22.36 -59.78 17.55
N ILE A 738 22.70 -58.55 17.20
CA ILE A 738 23.84 -58.20 16.34
C ILE A 738 24.95 -57.63 17.20
N ASN A 739 26.17 -58.17 17.05
CA ASN A 739 27.31 -57.68 17.80
C ASN A 739 27.66 -56.24 17.37
N VAL A 740 27.83 -55.36 18.35
CA VAL A 740 28.37 -54.01 18.16
C VAL A 740 29.90 -54.10 18.18
N LEU A 741 30.55 -53.70 17.09
CA LEU A 741 32.01 -53.76 16.93
C LEU A 741 32.71 -52.61 17.64
N ASN A 742 32.16 -51.40 17.54
CA ASN A 742 32.67 -50.22 18.22
C ASN A 742 31.58 -49.16 18.40
N VAL A 743 31.85 -48.23 19.32
CA VAL A 743 31.01 -47.08 19.66
C VAL A 743 31.83 -45.81 19.53
N SER A 744 31.28 -44.79 18.88
CA SER A 744 31.90 -43.46 18.80
C SER A 744 30.89 -42.36 19.11
N ILE A 745 31.34 -41.30 19.78
CA ILE A 745 30.54 -40.11 20.07
C ILE A 745 31.03 -38.94 19.23
N ALA A 746 30.10 -38.25 18.57
CA ALA A 746 30.35 -36.98 17.90
C ALA A 746 29.23 -35.99 18.26
N GLY A 747 29.53 -35.01 19.11
CA GLY A 747 28.54 -34.05 19.60
C GLY A 747 27.44 -34.74 20.40
N SER A 748 26.20 -34.67 19.91
CA SER A 748 25.04 -35.34 20.51
C SER A 748 24.77 -36.73 19.92
N ILE A 749 25.59 -37.21 18.98
CA ILE A 749 25.31 -38.47 18.27
C ILE A 749 26.24 -39.57 18.76
N VAL A 750 25.66 -40.69 19.20
CA VAL A 750 26.34 -41.96 19.40
C VAL A 750 26.18 -42.80 18.13
N THR A 751 27.30 -43.21 17.53
CA THR A 751 27.32 -44.13 16.40
C THR A 751 27.78 -45.50 16.86
N LEU A 752 27.01 -46.54 16.54
CA LEU A 752 27.35 -47.95 16.75
C LEU A 752 27.65 -48.58 15.40
N ASN A 753 28.83 -49.19 15.25
CA ASN A 753 29.15 -49.99 14.06
C ASN A 753 28.83 -51.46 14.36
N LEU A 754 28.06 -52.11 13.49
CA LEU A 754 27.54 -53.47 13.67
C LEU A 754 28.41 -54.50 12.93
N SER A 755 28.40 -55.74 13.42
CA SER A 755 29.08 -56.88 12.80
C SER A 755 28.47 -57.36 11.48
N SER A 756 27.25 -56.93 11.17
CA SER A 756 26.55 -57.22 9.90
C SER A 756 25.58 -56.10 9.55
N ALA A 757 25.40 -55.84 8.25
CA ALA A 757 24.47 -54.85 7.75
C ALA A 757 23.02 -55.34 7.82
N ALA A 758 22.09 -54.41 8.05
CA ALA A 758 20.66 -54.70 8.03
C ALA A 758 20.15 -54.95 6.60
N THR A 759 19.26 -55.94 6.44
CA THR A 759 18.55 -56.15 5.16
C THR A 759 17.37 -55.17 5.01
N SER A 760 17.01 -54.81 3.78
CA SER A 760 15.93 -53.84 3.52
C SER A 760 14.59 -54.34 4.07
N GLY A 761 13.91 -53.51 4.87
CA GLY A 761 12.63 -53.84 5.52
C GLY A 761 12.77 -54.59 6.85
N GLN A 762 13.99 -54.92 7.28
CA GLN A 762 14.25 -55.59 8.54
C GLN A 762 14.04 -54.63 9.72
N THR A 763 13.12 -54.97 10.62
CA THR A 763 12.87 -54.20 11.85
C THR A 763 13.98 -54.46 12.87
N GLY A 764 14.27 -53.49 13.72
CA GLY A 764 15.31 -53.65 14.74
C GLY A 764 15.12 -52.75 15.95
N SER A 765 15.88 -53.02 17.00
CA SER A 765 15.90 -52.23 18.22
C SER A 765 17.30 -52.05 18.79
N VAL A 766 17.50 -51.01 19.61
CA VAL A 766 18.74 -50.76 20.36
C VAL A 766 18.44 -50.42 21.81
N SER A 767 19.15 -51.03 22.75
CA SER A 767 19.14 -50.65 24.16
C SER A 767 20.55 -50.36 24.67
N TYR A 768 20.63 -49.61 25.76
CA TYR A 768 21.85 -49.21 26.44
C TYR A 768 21.74 -49.45 27.95
N ALA A 769 22.79 -50.01 28.53
CA ALA A 769 22.96 -50.15 29.96
C ALA A 769 24.32 -49.55 30.39
N PRO A 770 24.36 -48.67 31.41
CA PRO A 770 25.60 -48.12 31.96
C PRO A 770 26.58 -49.22 32.38
N GLY A 771 27.85 -49.06 32.02
CA GLY A 771 28.95 -49.96 32.36
C GLY A 771 30.03 -49.22 33.15
N ALA A 772 31.25 -49.78 33.22
CA ALA A 772 32.37 -49.17 33.95
C ALA A 772 32.71 -47.74 33.48
N VAL A 773 32.49 -47.45 32.19
CA VAL A 773 32.59 -46.10 31.60
C VAL A 773 31.22 -45.76 30.99
N PRO A 774 30.30 -45.13 31.75
CA PRO A 774 28.99 -44.79 31.22
C PRO A 774 29.07 -43.58 30.28
N LEU A 775 28.12 -43.49 29.34
CA LEU A 775 27.87 -42.26 28.58
C LEU A 775 27.61 -41.10 29.56
N ARG A 776 28.20 -39.93 29.28
CA ARG A 776 28.00 -38.71 30.09
C ARG A 776 27.55 -37.54 29.23
N ASP A 777 26.63 -36.73 29.75
CA ASP A 777 26.26 -35.47 29.12
C ASP A 777 27.35 -34.39 29.33
N GLY A 778 27.21 -33.24 28.67
CA GLY A 778 28.13 -32.10 28.78
C GLY A 778 28.31 -31.56 30.20
N LEU A 779 27.43 -31.93 31.14
CA LEU A 779 27.48 -31.58 32.56
C LEU A 779 28.07 -32.71 33.44
N ASN A 780 28.66 -33.74 32.82
CA ASN A 780 29.27 -34.90 33.47
C ASN A 780 28.27 -35.85 34.17
N ASN A 781 26.97 -35.68 33.97
CA ASN A 781 25.97 -36.59 34.52
C ASN A 781 25.97 -37.90 33.74
N THR A 782 25.82 -39.02 34.45
CA THR A 782 25.66 -40.33 33.82
C THR A 782 24.34 -40.40 33.07
N ILE A 783 24.38 -40.81 31.79
CA ILE A 783 23.19 -41.19 31.04
C ILE A 783 22.68 -42.51 31.61
N GLU A 784 21.43 -42.53 32.07
CA GLU A 784 20.76 -43.73 32.59
C GLU A 784 20.50 -44.77 31.50
N ALA A 785 20.18 -46.01 31.90
CA ALA A 785 19.84 -47.07 30.97
C ALA A 785 18.60 -46.70 30.13
N PHE A 786 18.57 -47.11 28.87
CA PHE A 786 17.45 -46.87 27.96
C PHE A 786 17.23 -48.01 26.97
N GLY A 787 16.04 -48.05 26.37
CA GLY A 787 15.66 -49.00 25.33
C GLY A 787 14.92 -50.25 25.84
N PRO A 788 14.45 -51.13 24.91
CA PRO A 788 14.75 -51.13 23.48
C PRO A 788 14.07 -49.98 22.69
N LEU A 789 14.87 -49.18 21.99
CA LEU A 789 14.44 -48.15 21.04
C LEU A 789 14.29 -48.76 19.65
N ALA A 790 13.19 -48.50 18.95
CA ALA A 790 13.02 -48.97 17.57
C ALA A 790 13.97 -48.25 16.60
N LEU A 791 14.61 -49.00 15.70
CA LEU A 791 15.52 -48.49 14.70
C LEU A 791 14.76 -48.08 13.42
N GLN A 792 14.89 -46.81 13.03
CA GLN A 792 14.30 -46.31 11.78
C GLN A 792 15.27 -46.53 10.60
N GLN A 793 14.87 -47.26 9.55
CA GLN A 793 15.72 -47.46 8.38
C GLN A 793 15.74 -46.22 7.47
N SER A 794 16.94 -45.73 7.14
CA SER A 794 17.10 -44.74 6.05
C SER A 794 17.20 -45.46 4.71
N SER A 795 16.14 -45.41 3.90
CA SER A 795 16.08 -45.99 2.56
C SER A 795 16.95 -45.20 1.58
N SER A 796 18.25 -45.52 1.56
CA SER A 796 19.11 -45.23 0.41
C SER A 796 18.86 -46.27 -0.67
N SER A 797 17.94 -45.97 -1.59
CA SER A 797 17.73 -46.76 -2.80
C SER A 797 18.83 -46.46 -3.82
N ASN A 798 20.05 -46.90 -3.51
CA ASN A 798 21.08 -47.03 -4.53
C ASN A 798 20.95 -48.44 -5.13
N THR A 799 20.07 -48.57 -6.11
CA THR A 799 20.07 -49.70 -7.04
C THR A 799 20.17 -49.16 -8.46
N SER A 800 21.36 -49.27 -9.03
CA SER A 800 21.54 -49.35 -10.46
C SER A 800 20.81 -50.61 -10.96
N ASN A 801 19.60 -50.46 -11.49
CA ASN A 801 19.11 -51.34 -12.54
C ASN A 801 18.05 -50.64 -13.40
N GLN A 802 18.36 -50.65 -14.69
CA GLN A 802 17.58 -50.23 -15.85
C GLN A 802 16.10 -50.65 -15.74
N ASN A 803 15.19 -49.69 -15.90
CA ASN A 803 13.99 -49.88 -16.70
C ASN A 803 13.48 -48.51 -17.13
N ASN A 804 13.38 -48.28 -18.44
CA ASN A 804 12.78 -47.11 -19.11
C ASN A 804 11.26 -46.98 -18.84
N SER A 805 10.77 -47.48 -17.70
CA SER A 805 9.37 -47.45 -17.33
C SER A 805 9.03 -46.14 -16.64
N ARG A 806 7.92 -45.53 -17.07
CA ARG A 806 7.36 -44.32 -16.46
C ARG A 806 7.11 -44.54 -14.96
N PRO A 807 7.62 -43.67 -14.06
CA PRO A 807 7.29 -43.74 -12.64
C PRO A 807 5.77 -43.66 -12.40
N SER A 808 5.24 -44.37 -11.40
CA SER A 808 3.80 -44.44 -11.11
C SER A 808 3.17 -43.09 -10.72
N TRP A 809 3.97 -42.19 -10.15
CA TRP A 809 3.58 -40.82 -9.76
C TRP A 809 3.73 -39.79 -10.88
N LEU A 810 4.21 -40.22 -12.07
CA LEU A 810 4.38 -39.37 -13.25
C LEU A 810 3.34 -39.75 -14.32
N THR A 811 2.48 -38.80 -14.67
CA THR A 811 1.43 -38.97 -15.69
C THR A 811 1.77 -38.22 -16.96
N GLU A 812 1.38 -38.76 -18.11
CA GLU A 812 1.44 -38.02 -19.37
C GLU A 812 0.08 -37.43 -19.68
N GLN A 813 0.06 -36.13 -19.91
CA GLN A 813 -1.14 -35.42 -20.32
C GLN A 813 -0.97 -34.97 -21.77
N ASP A 814 -2.00 -35.19 -22.59
CA ASP A 814 -2.01 -34.73 -23.97
C ASP A 814 -2.13 -33.19 -24.08
N SER A 815 -2.09 -32.69 -25.31
CA SER A 815 -2.17 -31.25 -25.59
C SER A 815 -3.57 -30.65 -25.49
N SER A 816 -4.60 -31.42 -25.13
CA SER A 816 -6.01 -30.99 -25.22
C SER A 816 -6.36 -29.80 -24.33
N ARG A 817 -5.71 -29.65 -23.17
CA ARG A 817 -6.02 -28.62 -22.17
C ARG A 817 -5.22 -27.33 -22.34
N TYR A 818 -3.89 -27.43 -22.52
CA TYR A 818 -2.98 -26.28 -22.56
C TYR A 818 -2.33 -26.04 -23.94
N GLY A 819 -2.78 -26.76 -24.98
CA GLY A 819 -2.17 -26.69 -26.30
C GLY A 819 -0.72 -27.17 -26.33
N GLN A 820 -0.33 -28.03 -25.38
CA GLN A 820 0.98 -28.68 -25.27
C GLN A 820 0.87 -29.91 -24.36
N ALA A 821 1.51 -31.01 -24.74
CA ALA A 821 1.58 -32.23 -23.93
C ALA A 821 2.56 -32.05 -22.76
N LEU A 822 2.24 -32.64 -21.61
CA LEU A 822 2.93 -32.44 -20.32
C LEU A 822 3.32 -33.77 -19.67
N LEU A 823 4.41 -33.74 -18.90
CA LEU A 823 4.76 -34.77 -17.93
C LEU A 823 4.39 -34.25 -16.54
N VAL A 824 3.31 -34.75 -15.95
CA VAL A 824 2.69 -34.24 -14.72
C VAL A 824 3.11 -35.07 -13.52
N MET A 825 3.80 -34.43 -12.58
CA MET A 825 4.14 -34.99 -11.28
C MET A 825 2.96 -34.77 -10.31
N SER A 826 2.50 -35.83 -9.65
CA SER A 826 1.42 -35.72 -8.66
C SER A 826 1.83 -34.91 -7.42
N SER A 827 0.85 -34.40 -6.67
CA SER A 827 1.09 -33.62 -5.44
C SER A 827 1.94 -34.36 -4.40
N ASP A 828 1.86 -35.70 -4.37
CA ASP A 828 2.59 -36.57 -3.42
C ASP A 828 4.10 -36.68 -3.76
N THR A 829 4.53 -36.00 -4.82
CA THR A 829 5.93 -35.83 -5.18
C THR A 829 6.60 -34.66 -4.48
N ALA A 830 5.92 -33.99 -3.56
CA ALA A 830 6.44 -32.91 -2.73
C ALA A 830 6.08 -33.10 -1.25
N SER A 831 6.94 -32.62 -0.35
CA SER A 831 6.49 -32.32 1.02
C SER A 831 5.66 -31.03 1.00
N ASN A 832 4.75 -30.86 1.95
CA ASN A 832 3.96 -29.64 2.03
C ASN A 832 3.76 -29.16 3.47
N ALA A 833 3.57 -27.85 3.62
CA ALA A 833 3.26 -27.19 4.88
C ALA A 833 2.24 -26.06 4.62
N LEU A 834 1.37 -25.80 5.60
CA LEU A 834 0.48 -24.64 5.56
C LEU A 834 1.28 -23.35 5.71
N THR A 835 0.96 -22.35 4.91
CA THR A 835 1.61 -21.03 4.91
C THR A 835 0.64 -19.96 4.40
N MET A 836 1.12 -18.72 4.32
CA MET A 836 0.42 -17.61 3.67
C MET A 836 1.04 -17.29 2.31
N SER A 837 0.19 -16.99 1.33
CA SER A 837 0.60 -16.46 0.04
C SER A 837 1.11 -15.03 0.15
N ARG A 838 1.65 -14.48 -0.94
CA ARG A 838 2.10 -13.08 -0.97
C ARG A 838 0.94 -12.09 -0.76
N ASN A 839 -0.27 -12.47 -1.15
CA ASN A 839 -1.49 -11.70 -0.89
C ASN A 839 -2.21 -12.13 0.41
N ASN A 840 -1.50 -12.75 1.36
CA ASN A 840 -2.02 -13.21 2.65
C ASN A 840 -3.19 -14.21 2.53
N LEU A 841 -3.20 -15.04 1.49
CA LEU A 841 -4.18 -16.12 1.35
C LEU A 841 -3.61 -17.40 1.97
N SER A 842 -4.40 -18.10 2.79
CA SER A 842 -4.01 -19.41 3.33
C SER A 842 -3.80 -20.41 2.18
N THR A 843 -2.64 -21.04 2.13
CA THR A 843 -2.27 -21.96 1.06
C THR A 843 -1.25 -22.99 1.54
N ARG A 844 -1.05 -24.07 0.78
CA ARG A 844 0.06 -24.99 1.00
C ARG A 844 1.28 -24.60 0.19
N GLN A 845 2.43 -24.57 0.84
CA GLN A 845 3.74 -24.52 0.20
C GLN A 845 4.19 -25.94 -0.10
N PHE A 846 4.50 -26.24 -1.36
CA PHE A 846 4.93 -27.54 -1.82
C PHE A 846 6.43 -27.52 -2.14
N ASN A 847 7.23 -28.36 -1.49
CA ASN A 847 8.66 -28.49 -1.77
C ASN A 847 8.89 -29.79 -2.55
N VAL A 848 9.16 -29.66 -3.84
CA VAL A 848 9.29 -30.80 -4.77
C VAL A 848 10.45 -31.69 -4.36
N ASP A 849 10.23 -33.00 -4.34
CA ASP A 849 11.26 -33.97 -4.02
C ASP A 849 12.36 -34.00 -5.10
N SER A 850 13.60 -33.82 -4.67
CA SER A 850 14.76 -33.75 -5.57
C SER A 850 14.96 -35.02 -6.41
N THR A 851 14.72 -36.20 -5.82
CA THR A 851 14.93 -37.49 -6.48
C THR A 851 13.85 -37.73 -7.52
N LYS A 852 12.59 -37.45 -7.17
CA LYS A 852 11.47 -37.60 -8.11
C LYS A 852 11.59 -36.62 -9.28
N LEU A 853 12.02 -35.38 -9.04
CA LEU A 853 12.28 -34.43 -10.12
C LEU A 853 13.37 -34.93 -11.08
N LEU A 854 14.48 -35.47 -10.56
CA LEU A 854 15.54 -36.05 -11.38
C LEU A 854 15.04 -37.24 -12.22
N GLN A 855 14.29 -38.16 -11.61
CA GLN A 855 13.70 -39.32 -12.27
C GLN A 855 12.72 -38.92 -13.39
N ALA A 856 11.95 -37.85 -13.21
CA ALA A 856 11.04 -37.34 -14.26
C ALA A 856 11.82 -36.86 -15.50
N PHE A 857 12.93 -36.15 -15.31
CA PHE A 857 13.81 -35.73 -16.40
C PHE A 857 14.56 -36.90 -17.05
N GLU A 858 14.88 -37.95 -16.30
CA GLU A 858 15.46 -39.20 -16.84
C GLU A 858 14.48 -39.89 -17.76
N TYR A 859 13.24 -40.05 -17.30
CA TYR A 859 12.16 -40.60 -18.11
C TYR A 859 11.94 -39.76 -19.37
N ALA A 860 11.85 -38.43 -19.25
CA ALA A 860 11.67 -37.54 -20.39
C ALA A 860 12.76 -37.73 -21.45
N LYS A 861 14.01 -37.88 -21.03
CA LYS A 861 15.14 -38.16 -21.94
C LYS A 861 15.04 -39.56 -22.55
N ALA A 862 14.83 -40.59 -21.74
CA ALA A 862 14.78 -41.98 -22.18
C ALA A 862 13.61 -42.25 -23.14
N ALA A 863 12.47 -41.58 -22.93
CA ALA A 863 11.26 -41.71 -23.75
C ALA A 863 11.25 -40.76 -24.97
N GLY A 864 12.29 -39.95 -25.19
CA GLY A 864 12.34 -38.98 -26.30
C GLY A 864 11.35 -37.81 -26.16
N LYS A 865 10.97 -37.46 -24.93
CA LYS A 865 9.95 -36.44 -24.56
C LYS A 865 10.54 -35.17 -23.96
N THR A 866 11.79 -34.84 -24.29
CA THR A 866 12.50 -33.66 -23.75
C THR A 866 11.87 -32.31 -24.12
N THR A 867 10.95 -32.29 -25.09
CA THR A 867 10.16 -31.10 -25.47
C THR A 867 8.87 -30.94 -24.65
N GLN A 868 8.49 -31.94 -23.86
CA GLN A 868 7.35 -31.88 -22.95
C GLN A 868 7.82 -31.31 -21.60
N PRO A 869 7.17 -30.24 -21.08
CA PRO A 869 7.47 -29.71 -19.76
C PRO A 869 7.20 -30.74 -18.66
N VAL A 870 8.14 -30.86 -17.72
CA VAL A 870 7.93 -31.58 -16.45
C VAL A 870 7.28 -30.62 -15.47
N VAL A 871 6.02 -30.87 -15.11
CA VAL A 871 5.21 -29.95 -14.31
C VAL A 871 4.80 -30.57 -12.99
N PHE A 872 4.82 -29.78 -11.92
CA PHE A 872 4.20 -30.15 -10.66
C PHE A 872 2.73 -29.71 -10.64
N GLU A 873 1.83 -30.62 -10.26
CA GLU A 873 0.40 -30.32 -10.16
C GLU A 873 0.03 -29.78 -8.78
N VAL A 874 -0.57 -28.59 -8.78
CA VAL A 874 -1.27 -28.03 -7.63
C VAL A 874 -2.77 -28.08 -7.92
N ASP A 875 -3.54 -28.51 -6.92
CA ASP A 875 -5.00 -28.53 -7.00
C ASP A 875 -5.54 -27.13 -7.37
N GLY A 876 -6.52 -27.07 -8.26
CA GLY A 876 -7.15 -25.82 -8.69
C GLY A 876 -7.90 -25.11 -7.56
N ASP A 877 -8.30 -25.85 -6.52
CA ASP A 877 -8.99 -25.30 -5.34
C ASP A 877 -8.02 -24.65 -4.33
N GLU A 878 -6.70 -24.81 -4.48
CA GLU A 878 -5.75 -24.07 -3.66
C GLU A 878 -5.85 -22.57 -3.94
N SER A 879 -5.71 -21.73 -2.92
CA SER A 879 -5.75 -20.26 -3.09
C SER A 879 -4.55 -19.71 -3.86
N SER A 880 -3.45 -20.47 -3.91
CA SER A 880 -2.19 -20.14 -4.58
C SER A 880 -1.44 -21.42 -4.93
N ALA A 881 -0.77 -21.46 -6.06
CA ALA A 881 0.26 -22.47 -6.31
C ALA A 881 1.60 -21.94 -5.80
N TYR A 882 2.04 -22.38 -4.62
CA TYR A 882 3.31 -21.99 -4.01
C TYR A 882 4.28 -23.17 -3.99
N VAL A 883 5.14 -23.28 -5.00
CA VAL A 883 5.95 -24.49 -5.26
C VAL A 883 7.45 -24.17 -5.29
N GLY A 884 8.24 -24.93 -4.55
CA GLY A 884 9.70 -24.85 -4.49
C GLY A 884 10.37 -26.00 -5.26
N PHE A 885 11.19 -25.66 -6.25
CA PHE A 885 12.05 -26.59 -6.99
C PHE A 885 13.47 -26.59 -6.39
N PRO A 886 14.01 -27.73 -5.92
CA PRO A 886 15.33 -27.77 -5.27
C PRO A 886 16.46 -27.32 -6.21
N LEU A 887 17.26 -26.32 -5.82
CA LEU A 887 18.38 -25.83 -6.63
C LEU A 887 19.45 -26.92 -6.84
N SER A 888 19.61 -27.85 -5.89
CA SER A 888 20.50 -29.01 -6.01
C SER A 888 20.10 -29.91 -7.18
N ALA A 889 18.82 -30.23 -7.32
CA ALA A 889 18.29 -31.03 -8.44
C ALA A 889 18.41 -30.28 -9.77
N LEU A 890 18.06 -28.99 -9.80
CA LEU A 890 18.20 -28.17 -11.02
C LEU A 890 19.66 -28.08 -11.49
N THR A 891 20.61 -27.94 -10.56
CA THR A 891 22.05 -27.95 -10.86
C THR A 891 22.48 -29.26 -11.49
N GLN A 892 22.01 -30.41 -10.98
CA GLN A 892 22.33 -31.73 -11.53
C GLN A 892 21.71 -31.98 -12.91
N ILE A 893 20.48 -31.49 -13.13
CA ILE A 893 19.81 -31.58 -14.45
C ILE A 893 20.63 -30.80 -15.49
N LEU A 894 21.04 -29.56 -15.16
CA LEU A 894 21.85 -28.72 -16.04
C LEU A 894 23.25 -29.31 -16.28
N SER A 895 23.93 -29.81 -15.25
CA SER A 895 25.27 -30.41 -15.39
C SER A 895 25.27 -31.70 -16.22
N SER A 896 24.15 -32.41 -16.24
CA SER A 896 23.95 -33.59 -17.09
C SER A 896 23.59 -33.27 -18.54
N ASN A 897 23.67 -31.99 -18.95
CA ASN A 897 23.26 -31.46 -20.26
C ASN A 897 21.82 -31.87 -20.64
N ARG A 898 20.93 -31.98 -19.66
CA ARG A 898 19.51 -32.29 -19.91
C ARG A 898 18.78 -30.99 -20.25
N THR A 899 18.31 -30.89 -21.48
CA THR A 899 17.45 -29.80 -21.95
C THR A 899 15.98 -30.12 -21.69
N GLY A 900 15.18 -29.13 -21.31
CA GLY A 900 13.74 -29.29 -21.07
C GLY A 900 13.17 -28.07 -20.36
N SER A 901 11.93 -28.19 -19.87
CA SER A 901 11.27 -27.13 -19.09
C SER A 901 10.71 -27.69 -17.80
N ILE A 902 10.79 -26.92 -16.71
CA ILE A 902 10.00 -27.18 -15.49
C ILE A 902 8.74 -26.31 -15.51
N GLY A 903 7.73 -26.67 -14.72
CA GLY A 903 6.53 -25.85 -14.63
C GLY A 903 5.57 -26.24 -13.52
N ILE A 904 4.47 -25.50 -13.44
CA ILE A 904 3.38 -25.70 -12.49
C ILE A 904 2.07 -25.72 -13.25
N LYS A 905 1.31 -26.78 -13.05
CA LYS A 905 -0.08 -26.90 -13.49
C LYS A 905 -0.97 -26.50 -12.31
N TYR A 906 -1.81 -25.47 -12.49
CA TYR A 906 -2.67 -24.93 -11.44
C TYR A 906 -4.01 -24.47 -12.05
N GLY A 907 -5.06 -25.28 -11.90
CA GLY A 907 -6.40 -24.96 -12.42
C GLY A 907 -6.42 -24.74 -13.94
N ASP A 908 -6.81 -23.55 -14.38
CA ASP A 908 -6.82 -23.10 -15.79
C ASP A 908 -5.48 -22.51 -16.26
N ARG A 909 -4.48 -22.46 -15.38
CA ARG A 909 -3.17 -21.87 -15.61
C ARG A 909 -2.07 -22.95 -15.71
N LEU A 910 -1.13 -22.70 -16.60
CA LEU A 910 0.10 -23.46 -16.73
C LEU A 910 1.28 -22.49 -16.81
N TRP A 911 2.14 -22.50 -15.80
CA TRP A 911 3.41 -21.78 -15.83
C TRP A 911 4.54 -22.72 -16.20
N THR A 912 5.46 -22.28 -17.06
CA THR A 912 6.64 -23.07 -17.44
C THR A 912 7.85 -22.18 -17.62
N VAL A 913 9.04 -22.74 -17.41
CA VAL A 913 10.32 -22.10 -17.71
C VAL A 913 11.29 -23.10 -18.34
N PRO A 914 11.89 -22.78 -19.50
CA PRO A 914 12.99 -23.56 -20.04
C PRO A 914 14.18 -23.58 -19.09
N MET A 915 14.83 -24.73 -18.92
CA MET A 915 16.02 -24.86 -18.08
C MET A 915 17.15 -23.91 -18.52
N THR A 916 17.21 -23.56 -19.81
CA THR A 916 18.19 -22.61 -20.38
C THR A 916 18.00 -21.16 -19.91
N ASN A 917 16.81 -20.82 -19.38
CA ASN A 917 16.54 -19.49 -18.84
C ASN A 917 16.87 -19.40 -17.34
N LEU A 918 17.31 -20.49 -16.71
CA LEU A 918 17.63 -20.54 -15.29
C LEU A 918 19.14 -20.39 -15.07
N ASP A 919 19.57 -19.24 -14.57
CA ASP A 919 20.94 -19.06 -14.05
C ASP A 919 21.01 -19.51 -12.58
N VAL A 920 21.06 -20.83 -12.38
CA VAL A 920 21.11 -21.43 -11.04
C VAL A 920 22.38 -21.00 -10.29
N SER A 921 23.48 -20.74 -11.00
CA SER A 921 24.74 -20.29 -10.39
C SER A 921 24.59 -18.89 -9.79
N SER A 922 23.99 -17.95 -10.52
CA SER A 922 23.69 -16.61 -9.98
C SER A 922 22.67 -16.66 -8.83
N MET A 923 21.67 -17.54 -8.89
CA MET A 923 20.73 -17.75 -7.79
C MET A 923 21.44 -18.20 -6.51
N ILE A 924 22.37 -19.17 -6.63
CA ILE A 924 23.16 -19.66 -5.49
C ILE A 924 24.06 -18.54 -4.95
N GLN A 925 24.75 -17.79 -5.82
CA GLN A 925 25.60 -16.67 -5.41
C GLN A 925 24.80 -15.58 -4.68
N ALA A 926 23.60 -15.27 -5.17
CA ALA A 926 22.71 -14.29 -4.55
C ALA A 926 22.24 -14.72 -3.15
N LEU A 927 22.21 -16.03 -2.87
CA LEU A 927 21.90 -16.62 -1.55
C LEU A 927 23.11 -16.73 -0.60
N GLY A 928 24.29 -16.22 -0.99
CA GLY A 928 25.55 -16.31 -0.22
C GLY A 928 26.35 -17.60 -0.48
N THR A 929 27.53 -17.78 0.15
CA THR A 929 28.35 -19.01 0.03
C THR A 929 27.68 -20.20 0.71
N ALA A 930 26.64 -20.74 0.07
CA ALA A 930 25.91 -21.91 0.54
C ALA A 930 26.79 -23.16 0.39
N THR A 931 27.34 -23.67 1.49
CA THR A 931 28.09 -24.93 1.52
C THR A 931 27.18 -26.17 1.47
N ASN A 932 25.85 -26.00 1.61
CA ASN A 932 24.85 -27.08 1.54
C ASN A 932 23.63 -26.66 0.71
N LEU A 933 23.54 -27.17 -0.53
CA LEU A 933 22.43 -26.92 -1.47
C LEU A 933 21.15 -27.72 -1.17
N GLY A 934 21.18 -28.66 -0.22
CA GLY A 934 20.03 -29.52 0.12
C GLY A 934 18.81 -28.76 0.65
N SER A 935 19.02 -27.52 1.11
CA SER A 935 17.99 -26.66 1.69
C SER A 935 17.64 -25.44 0.81
N SER A 936 18.12 -25.38 -0.43
CA SER A 936 17.89 -24.22 -1.33
C SER A 936 16.92 -24.52 -2.46
N TYR A 937 16.02 -23.58 -2.76
CA TYR A 937 14.91 -23.76 -3.71
C TYR A 937 14.72 -22.54 -4.62
N LEU A 938 14.28 -22.77 -5.85
CA LEU A 938 13.58 -21.79 -6.67
C LEU A 938 12.09 -21.91 -6.36
N TYR A 939 11.53 -20.94 -5.65
CA TYR A 939 10.09 -20.84 -5.45
C TYR A 939 9.42 -20.09 -6.60
N VAL A 940 8.26 -20.62 -6.98
CA VAL A 940 7.36 -20.04 -7.95
C VAL A 940 5.98 -19.99 -7.30
N GLN A 941 5.41 -18.79 -7.27
CA GLN A 941 4.10 -18.52 -6.72
C GLN A 941 3.18 -17.98 -7.80
N ILE A 942 2.03 -18.63 -7.96
CA ILE A 942 0.99 -18.24 -8.92
C ILE A 942 -0.32 -18.11 -8.16
N GLU A 943 -0.89 -16.92 -8.11
CA GLU A 943 -2.14 -16.69 -7.37
C GLU A 943 -3.06 -15.71 -8.08
N THR A 944 -4.36 -15.83 -7.80
CA THR A 944 -5.34 -14.83 -8.20
C THR A 944 -5.21 -13.61 -7.29
N VAL A 945 -5.08 -12.40 -7.87
CA VAL A 945 -5.04 -11.17 -7.09
C VAL A 945 -6.42 -10.89 -6.50
N PRO A 946 -6.54 -10.74 -5.16
CA PRO A 946 -7.81 -10.41 -4.52
C PRO A 946 -8.40 -9.08 -5.05
N VAL A 947 -9.73 -8.99 -5.10
CA VAL A 947 -10.44 -7.78 -5.56
C VAL A 947 -10.12 -6.53 -4.73
N SER A 948 -9.71 -6.70 -3.47
CA SER A 948 -9.26 -5.61 -2.60
C SER A 948 -7.93 -4.99 -3.05
N LEU A 949 -7.15 -5.70 -3.87
CA LEU A 949 -5.81 -5.30 -4.33
C LEU A 949 -5.77 -5.02 -5.84
N SER A 950 -6.84 -5.32 -6.60
CA SER A 950 -6.86 -5.17 -8.07
C SER A 950 -7.27 -3.78 -8.57
N GLY A 951 -7.65 -2.86 -7.68
CA GLY A 951 -8.35 -1.61 -8.02
C GLY A 951 -7.66 -0.73 -9.07
N THR A 952 -6.33 -0.61 -9.03
CA THR A 952 -5.59 0.21 -10.00
C THR A 952 -5.64 -0.39 -11.41
N LEU A 953 -5.31 -1.68 -11.56
CA LEU A 953 -5.33 -2.36 -12.86
C LEU A 953 -6.75 -2.42 -13.42
N ASP A 954 -7.74 -2.77 -12.60
CA ASP A 954 -9.14 -2.83 -13.02
C ASP A 954 -9.66 -1.44 -13.44
N GLY A 955 -9.30 -0.37 -12.70
CA GLY A 955 -9.63 1.00 -13.04
C GLY A 955 -9.03 1.46 -14.38
N MET A 956 -7.77 1.11 -14.64
CA MET A 956 -7.10 1.43 -15.92
C MET A 956 -7.71 0.67 -17.09
N LEU A 957 -8.10 -0.60 -16.91
CA LEU A 957 -8.79 -1.38 -17.94
C LEU A 957 -10.15 -0.76 -18.28
N ILE A 958 -10.92 -0.35 -17.27
CA ILE A 958 -12.21 0.32 -17.47
C ILE A 958 -12.02 1.65 -18.21
N ALA A 959 -11.03 2.45 -17.81
CA ALA A 959 -10.73 3.72 -18.47
C ALA A 959 -10.31 3.53 -19.95
N ALA A 960 -9.66 2.41 -20.27
CA ALA A 960 -9.31 2.04 -21.64
C ALA A 960 -10.47 1.40 -22.43
N GLY A 961 -11.63 1.12 -21.80
CA GLY A 961 -12.73 0.40 -22.46
C GLY A 961 -12.45 -1.09 -22.68
N ALA A 962 -11.51 -1.67 -21.94
CA ALA A 962 -11.17 -3.09 -21.98
C ALA A 962 -12.03 -3.91 -21.00
N GLN A 963 -12.33 -5.15 -21.35
CA GLN A 963 -13.05 -6.10 -20.50
C GLN A 963 -12.16 -7.28 -20.15
N LYS A 964 -12.21 -7.73 -18.88
CA LYS A 964 -11.47 -8.91 -18.44
C LYS A 964 -12.06 -10.18 -19.03
N LEU A 965 -11.18 -11.08 -19.49
CA LEU A 965 -11.52 -12.43 -19.93
C LEU A 965 -11.19 -13.49 -18.86
N GLY A 966 -10.55 -13.09 -17.77
CA GLY A 966 -10.16 -13.94 -16.65
C GLY A 966 -9.68 -13.10 -15.46
N ASN A 967 -9.29 -13.79 -14.39
CA ASN A 967 -8.82 -13.13 -13.18
C ASN A 967 -7.40 -12.57 -13.31
N ASN A 968 -7.11 -11.49 -12.59
CA ASN A 968 -5.77 -10.94 -12.47
C ASN A 968 -4.88 -11.99 -11.78
N THR A 969 -3.77 -12.34 -12.42
CA THR A 969 -2.90 -13.43 -11.98
C THR A 969 -1.52 -12.86 -11.64
N ASN A 970 -1.09 -13.02 -10.40
CA ASN A 970 0.27 -12.66 -9.99
C ASN A 970 1.19 -13.88 -10.17
N VAL A 971 2.33 -13.66 -10.82
CA VAL A 971 3.41 -14.64 -10.94
C VAL A 971 4.65 -14.07 -10.26
N TYR A 972 5.16 -14.79 -9.26
CA TYR A 972 6.28 -14.35 -8.42
C TYR A 972 7.30 -15.46 -8.22
N LEU A 973 8.56 -15.19 -8.57
CA LEU A 973 9.68 -16.12 -8.52
C LEU A 973 10.74 -15.59 -7.56
N SER A 974 11.28 -16.49 -6.74
CA SER A 974 12.37 -16.17 -5.80
C SER A 974 13.26 -17.37 -5.51
N ALA A 975 14.56 -17.14 -5.38
CA ALA A 975 15.50 -18.11 -4.82
C ALA A 975 15.40 -18.03 -3.29
N PHE A 976 15.47 -19.17 -2.61
CA PHE A 976 15.33 -19.27 -1.16
C PHE A 976 16.31 -20.28 -0.58
N ASN A 977 16.88 -19.99 0.59
CA ASN A 977 17.69 -20.93 1.35
C ASN A 977 17.08 -21.13 2.74
N ALA A 978 16.60 -22.34 3.01
CA ALA A 978 15.90 -22.67 4.26
C ALA A 978 16.84 -22.69 5.49
N ASN A 979 18.17 -22.75 5.30
CA ASN A 979 19.12 -22.75 6.42
C ASN A 979 19.31 -21.36 7.03
N ASN A 980 19.19 -20.31 6.22
CA ASN A 980 19.35 -18.91 6.65
C ASN A 980 18.10 -18.05 6.39
N ASN A 981 17.02 -18.68 5.93
CA ASN A 981 15.75 -18.07 5.53
C ASN A 981 15.92 -16.91 4.52
N GLN A 982 17.02 -16.88 3.78
CA GLN A 982 17.30 -15.82 2.82
C GLN A 982 16.47 -16.03 1.57
N ARG A 983 15.78 -14.97 1.11
CA ARG A 983 15.00 -14.97 -0.12
C ARG A 983 15.47 -13.85 -1.05
N VAL A 984 15.67 -14.16 -2.32
CA VAL A 984 16.07 -13.19 -3.34
C VAL A 984 15.16 -13.33 -4.54
N GLU A 985 14.51 -12.23 -4.93
CA GLU A 985 13.64 -12.20 -6.11
C GLU A 985 14.41 -12.53 -7.39
N GLN A 986 13.75 -13.19 -8.33
CA GLN A 986 14.39 -13.61 -9.58
C GLN A 986 13.61 -13.07 -10.79
N ASP A 987 14.30 -12.31 -11.64
CA ASP A 987 13.77 -11.85 -12.92
C ASP A 987 14.07 -12.87 -14.02
N ILE A 988 13.23 -13.91 -14.08
CA ILE A 988 13.39 -15.02 -15.04
C ILE A 988 12.37 -14.89 -16.16
N LYS A 989 12.83 -15.03 -17.42
CA LYS A 989 11.95 -15.15 -18.58
C LYS A 989 11.20 -16.48 -18.54
N SER A 990 9.89 -16.43 -18.39
CA SER A 990 9.02 -17.61 -18.25
C SER A 990 7.77 -17.48 -19.10
N GLN A 991 6.96 -18.54 -19.16
CA GLN A 991 5.71 -18.56 -19.91
C GLN A 991 4.54 -18.86 -18.98
N LEU A 992 3.46 -18.09 -19.08
CA LEU A 992 2.18 -18.35 -18.44
C LEU A 992 1.12 -18.62 -19.50
N SER A 993 0.49 -19.79 -19.45
CA SER A 993 -0.62 -20.16 -20.33
C SER A 993 -1.92 -20.14 -19.54
N ILE A 994 -2.96 -19.49 -20.09
CA ILE A 994 -4.29 -19.40 -19.47
C ILE A 994 -5.32 -19.93 -20.47
N GLN A 995 -6.16 -20.85 -20.02
CA GLN A 995 -7.25 -21.36 -20.83
C GLN A 995 -8.42 -20.36 -20.84
N LEU A 996 -8.84 -19.94 -22.04
CA LEU A 996 -9.96 -19.03 -22.27
C LEU A 996 -11.13 -19.74 -22.98
N SER A 997 -12.28 -19.08 -23.01
CA SER A 997 -13.46 -19.54 -23.73
C SER A 997 -13.17 -19.79 -25.21
N ALA A 998 -13.83 -20.81 -25.80
CA ALA A 998 -13.76 -21.08 -27.24
C ALA A 998 -14.29 -19.93 -28.11
N LYS A 999 -15.06 -18.99 -27.53
CA LYS A 999 -15.62 -17.81 -28.23
C LYS A 999 -14.72 -16.57 -28.18
N THR A 1000 -13.50 -16.68 -27.64
CA THR A 1000 -12.60 -15.53 -27.50
C THR A 1000 -12.16 -14.98 -28.87
N GLU A 1001 -12.39 -13.69 -29.10
CA GLU A 1001 -11.99 -12.97 -30.32
C GLU A 1001 -10.50 -12.60 -30.29
N ILE A 1002 -9.65 -13.50 -30.80
CA ILE A 1002 -8.18 -13.43 -30.67
C ILE A 1002 -7.55 -12.15 -31.24
N LEU A 1003 -8.17 -11.52 -32.25
CA LEU A 1003 -7.66 -10.30 -32.88
C LEU A 1003 -7.68 -9.10 -31.92
N THR A 1004 -8.70 -9.02 -31.06
CA THR A 1004 -8.87 -7.90 -30.12
C THR A 1004 -8.59 -8.28 -28.66
N SER A 1005 -8.22 -9.53 -28.43
CA SER A 1005 -7.86 -10.05 -27.11
C SER A 1005 -6.36 -10.12 -26.93
N GLY A 1006 -5.88 -10.01 -25.70
CA GLY A 1006 -4.46 -10.12 -25.39
C GLY A 1006 -4.20 -10.29 -23.91
N LEU A 1007 -2.92 -10.38 -23.55
CA LEU A 1007 -2.48 -10.41 -22.16
C LEU A 1007 -1.81 -9.07 -21.84
N THR A 1008 -2.24 -8.41 -20.77
CA THR A 1008 -1.73 -7.08 -20.39
C THR A 1008 -1.28 -7.05 -18.95
N TYR A 1009 -0.42 -6.09 -18.63
CA TYR A 1009 0.05 -5.78 -17.27
C TYR A 1009 0.22 -4.27 -17.09
N ILE A 1010 0.53 -3.82 -15.87
CA ILE A 1010 1.01 -2.46 -15.63
C ILE A 1010 2.53 -2.48 -15.68
N ASP A 1011 3.11 -1.72 -16.60
CA ASP A 1011 4.56 -1.50 -16.62
C ASP A 1011 4.96 -0.70 -15.36
N PRO A 1012 5.81 -1.25 -14.47
CA PRO A 1012 6.14 -0.61 -13.19
C PRO A 1012 6.95 0.68 -13.36
N VAL A 1013 7.53 0.92 -14.53
CA VAL A 1013 8.33 2.13 -14.82
C VAL A 1013 7.47 3.23 -15.42
N THR A 1014 6.59 2.89 -16.37
CA THR A 1014 5.75 3.88 -17.04
C THR A 1014 4.38 4.06 -16.39
N LEU A 1015 3.98 3.14 -15.52
CA LEU A 1015 2.67 3.07 -14.85
C LEU A 1015 1.48 3.03 -15.84
N LEU A 1016 1.72 2.53 -17.05
CA LEU A 1016 0.70 2.37 -18.10
C LEU A 1016 0.40 0.90 -18.37
N LEU A 1017 -0.76 0.65 -18.99
CA LEU A 1017 -1.07 -0.66 -19.55
C LEU A 1017 -0.11 -0.98 -20.69
N ALA A 1018 0.49 -2.17 -20.63
CA ALA A 1018 1.47 -2.62 -21.59
C ALA A 1018 1.20 -4.08 -22.01
N ASN A 1019 1.60 -4.39 -23.25
CA ASN A 1019 1.48 -5.73 -23.82
C ASN A 1019 2.39 -6.72 -23.08
N VAL A 1020 1.83 -7.87 -22.71
CA VAL A 1020 2.61 -9.08 -22.49
C VAL A 1020 2.65 -9.83 -23.82
N PRO A 1021 3.82 -10.07 -24.43
CA PRO A 1021 3.91 -10.81 -25.68
C PRO A 1021 3.23 -12.17 -25.53
N HIS A 1022 2.44 -12.58 -26.52
CA HIS A 1022 1.60 -13.76 -26.37
C HIS A 1022 1.31 -14.45 -27.70
N THR A 1023 0.82 -15.69 -27.65
CA THR A 1023 0.21 -16.37 -28.80
C THR A 1023 -1.09 -17.03 -28.39
N PHE A 1024 -1.96 -17.27 -29.38
CA PHE A 1024 -3.14 -18.09 -29.19
C PHE A 1024 -2.96 -19.48 -29.80
N VAL A 1025 -3.30 -20.51 -29.01
CA VAL A 1025 -3.27 -21.90 -29.46
C VAL A 1025 -4.67 -22.49 -29.30
N ALA A 1026 -5.18 -23.13 -30.36
CA ALA A 1026 -6.44 -23.85 -30.30
C ALA A 1026 -6.31 -25.07 -29.36
N ALA A 1027 -7.31 -25.26 -28.51
CA ALA A 1027 -7.42 -26.38 -27.58
C ALA A 1027 -8.80 -27.04 -27.71
N ALA A 1028 -8.97 -28.28 -27.24
CA ALA A 1028 -10.16 -29.09 -27.52
C ALA A 1028 -11.48 -28.41 -27.10
N ASN A 1029 -11.45 -27.61 -26.03
CA ASN A 1029 -12.61 -26.93 -25.44
C ASN A 1029 -12.40 -25.42 -25.25
N GLY A 1030 -11.47 -24.79 -25.98
CA GLY A 1030 -11.15 -23.38 -25.76
C GLY A 1030 -10.00 -22.86 -26.60
N VAL A 1031 -9.56 -21.65 -26.26
CA VAL A 1031 -8.33 -21.06 -26.80
C VAL A 1031 -7.39 -20.83 -25.62
N VAL A 1032 -6.12 -21.23 -25.76
CA VAL A 1032 -5.10 -20.99 -24.74
C VAL A 1032 -4.29 -19.78 -25.16
N ILE A 1033 -4.27 -18.75 -24.32
CA ILE A 1033 -3.33 -17.64 -24.48
C ILE A 1033 -2.03 -18.00 -23.78
N LYS A 1034 -0.91 -18.03 -24.51
CA LYS A 1034 0.44 -18.31 -24.00
C LYS A 1034 1.21 -17.00 -23.93
N GLY A 1035 1.34 -16.42 -22.75
CA GLY A 1035 2.08 -15.18 -22.50
C GLY A 1035 3.53 -15.42 -22.11
N TYR A 1036 4.45 -14.62 -22.64
CA TYR A 1036 5.88 -14.64 -22.31
C TYR A 1036 6.18 -13.53 -21.31
N LEU A 1037 6.44 -13.92 -20.06
CA LEU A 1037 6.70 -13.03 -18.94
C LEU A 1037 8.19 -12.67 -18.87
N ASN A 1038 8.48 -11.43 -18.47
CA ASN A 1038 9.83 -10.93 -18.25
C ASN A 1038 10.03 -10.63 -16.77
N GLY A 1039 10.14 -11.70 -15.96
CA GLY A 1039 10.25 -11.64 -14.50
C GLY A 1039 8.89 -11.55 -13.79
N ASN A 1040 8.92 -11.04 -12.56
CA ASN A 1040 7.76 -10.97 -11.66
C ASN A 1040 6.73 -9.96 -12.17
N GLN A 1041 5.50 -10.41 -12.46
CA GLN A 1041 4.46 -9.59 -13.09
C GLN A 1041 3.05 -10.02 -12.65
N THR A 1042 2.14 -9.04 -12.55
CA THR A 1042 0.69 -9.28 -12.46
C THR A 1042 0.08 -9.08 -13.83
N VAL A 1043 -0.54 -10.12 -14.36
CA VAL A 1043 -1.08 -10.14 -15.74
C VAL A 1043 -2.57 -10.45 -15.75
N VAL A 1044 -3.25 -9.99 -16.79
CA VAL A 1044 -4.69 -10.23 -16.97
C VAL A 1044 -5.03 -10.41 -18.46
N PRO A 1045 -5.76 -11.47 -18.84
CA PRO A 1045 -6.25 -11.62 -20.19
C PRO A 1045 -7.48 -10.71 -20.39
N VAL A 1046 -7.49 -9.95 -21.48
CA VAL A 1046 -8.50 -8.93 -21.75
C VAL A 1046 -8.97 -8.96 -23.20
N ILE A 1047 -10.16 -8.42 -23.45
CA ILE A 1047 -10.63 -8.00 -24.77
C ILE A 1047 -10.74 -6.48 -24.79
N HIS A 1048 -10.14 -5.86 -25.82
CA HIS A 1048 -10.04 -4.41 -25.92
C HIS A 1048 -10.22 -4.00 -27.39
N PRO A 1049 -11.48 -3.89 -27.88
CA PRO A 1049 -11.73 -3.56 -29.27
C PRO A 1049 -11.43 -2.07 -29.53
N VAL A 1050 -10.37 -1.80 -30.30
CA VAL A 1050 -9.99 -0.43 -30.72
C VAL A 1050 -10.28 -0.24 -32.20
N SER A 1051 -10.76 0.93 -32.58
CA SER A 1051 -10.92 1.32 -33.98
C SER A 1051 -10.70 2.82 -34.18
N TYR A 1052 -10.22 3.20 -35.35
CA TYR A 1052 -9.99 4.60 -35.73
C TYR A 1052 -10.70 4.91 -37.04
N GLN A 1053 -11.26 6.11 -37.13
CA GLN A 1053 -12.10 6.51 -38.27
C GLN A 1053 -11.33 6.52 -39.59
N ASP A 1054 -10.06 6.91 -39.58
CA ASP A 1054 -9.17 6.95 -40.75
C ASP A 1054 -8.57 5.59 -41.14
N THR A 1055 -8.92 4.52 -40.43
CA THR A 1055 -8.39 3.17 -40.69
C THR A 1055 -9.43 2.20 -41.26
N THR A 1056 -10.73 2.57 -41.27
CA THR A 1056 -11.83 1.68 -41.65
C THR A 1056 -11.67 1.05 -43.04
N ASN A 1057 -11.24 1.83 -44.03
CA ASN A 1057 -11.00 1.37 -45.41
C ASN A 1057 -9.51 1.36 -45.79
N HIS A 1058 -8.62 1.53 -44.82
CA HIS A 1058 -7.18 1.60 -45.07
C HIS A 1058 -6.59 0.18 -45.18
N TRP A 1059 -5.64 -0.05 -46.09
CA TRP A 1059 -5.05 -1.38 -46.35
C TRP A 1059 -4.38 -2.01 -45.12
N ALA A 1060 -3.92 -1.19 -44.17
CA ALA A 1060 -3.35 -1.62 -42.89
C ALA A 1060 -4.37 -1.68 -41.73
N GLY A 1061 -5.65 -1.43 -41.98
CA GLY A 1061 -6.67 -1.24 -40.94
C GLY A 1061 -6.81 -2.41 -39.97
N ALA A 1062 -6.78 -3.65 -40.47
CA ALA A 1062 -6.85 -4.85 -39.62
C ALA A 1062 -5.62 -4.98 -38.70
N VAL A 1063 -4.43 -4.71 -39.23
CA VAL A 1063 -3.18 -4.75 -38.45
C VAL A 1063 -3.16 -3.64 -37.40
N ILE A 1064 -3.61 -2.45 -37.76
CA ILE A 1064 -3.67 -1.33 -36.81
C ILE A 1064 -4.65 -1.66 -35.67
N LYS A 1065 -5.82 -2.20 -36.01
CA LYS A 1065 -6.80 -2.67 -35.02
C LYS A 1065 -6.19 -3.68 -34.05
N GLU A 1066 -5.57 -4.73 -34.57
CA GLU A 1066 -4.99 -5.81 -33.74
C GLU A 1066 -3.90 -5.31 -32.80
N LEU A 1067 -2.94 -4.53 -33.31
CA LEU A 1067 -1.84 -4.03 -32.49
C LEU A 1067 -2.30 -2.97 -31.48
N SER A 1068 -3.30 -2.14 -31.82
CA SER A 1068 -3.87 -1.16 -30.89
C SER A 1068 -4.66 -1.84 -29.77
N SER A 1069 -5.43 -2.87 -30.10
CA SER A 1069 -6.14 -3.69 -29.12
C SER A 1069 -5.22 -4.33 -28.08
N LYS A 1070 -3.94 -4.52 -28.41
CA LYS A 1070 -2.93 -5.12 -27.53
C LYS A 1070 -1.97 -4.10 -26.89
N TRP A 1071 -2.28 -2.80 -26.94
CA TRP A 1071 -1.42 -1.71 -26.43
C TRP A 1071 -0.01 -1.65 -27.05
N ILE A 1072 0.18 -2.21 -28.25
CA ILE A 1072 1.46 -2.18 -28.96
C ILE A 1072 1.63 -0.86 -29.71
N ILE A 1073 0.56 -0.40 -30.36
CA ILE A 1073 0.50 0.88 -31.06
C ILE A 1073 -0.67 1.72 -30.53
N GLY A 1074 -0.67 3.02 -30.78
CA GLY A 1074 -1.75 3.90 -30.32
C GLY A 1074 -1.67 5.31 -30.90
N THR A 1075 -2.57 6.17 -30.46
CA THR A 1075 -2.60 7.60 -30.78
C THR A 1075 -2.37 8.41 -29.50
N SER A 1076 -1.81 9.60 -29.65
CA SER A 1076 -1.50 10.48 -28.52
C SER A 1076 -2.71 11.28 -28.04
N ASN A 1077 -3.70 11.60 -28.90
CA ASN A 1077 -4.92 12.35 -28.54
C ASN A 1077 -5.97 12.34 -29.68
N GLY A 1078 -6.88 11.35 -29.73
CA GLY A 1078 -8.10 11.48 -30.56
C GLY A 1078 -8.65 10.20 -31.20
N SER A 1079 -9.60 10.38 -32.14
CA SER A 1079 -10.31 9.31 -32.86
C SER A 1079 -9.62 8.84 -34.16
N PHE A 1080 -8.41 9.33 -34.43
CA PHE A 1080 -7.64 9.07 -35.66
C PHE A 1080 -6.25 8.52 -35.34
N TYR A 1081 -5.75 7.60 -36.17
CA TYR A 1081 -4.44 6.95 -36.03
C TYR A 1081 -3.32 7.63 -36.84
N GLY A 1082 -3.67 8.26 -37.96
CA GLY A 1082 -2.74 8.84 -38.93
C GLY A 1082 -1.90 7.79 -39.69
N PRO A 1083 -2.51 6.79 -40.36
CA PRO A 1083 -1.77 5.67 -40.98
C PRO A 1083 -0.74 6.11 -42.03
N ASP A 1084 -0.99 7.19 -42.76
CA ASP A 1084 -0.11 7.72 -43.81
C ASP A 1084 0.92 8.75 -43.32
N GLN A 1085 0.84 9.17 -42.05
CA GLN A 1085 1.82 10.08 -41.47
C GLN A 1085 3.19 9.41 -41.35
N LYS A 1086 4.25 10.22 -41.48
CA LYS A 1086 5.63 9.75 -41.29
C LYS A 1086 5.86 9.42 -39.82
N ILE A 1087 6.46 8.26 -39.55
CA ILE A 1087 6.76 7.83 -38.19
C ILE A 1087 8.17 8.29 -37.79
N THR A 1088 8.30 8.79 -36.56
CA THR A 1088 9.61 9.20 -36.04
C THR A 1088 10.43 8.00 -35.56
N ARG A 1089 11.73 8.20 -35.38
CA ARG A 1089 12.64 7.18 -34.81
C ARG A 1089 12.26 6.84 -33.37
N ALA A 1090 11.84 7.83 -32.59
CA ALA A 1090 11.36 7.65 -31.22
C ALA A 1090 10.10 6.79 -31.17
N GLU A 1091 9.08 7.16 -31.95
CA GLU A 1091 7.84 6.40 -32.04
C GLU A 1091 8.13 4.95 -32.46
N PHE A 1092 8.95 4.72 -33.48
CA PHE A 1092 9.22 3.36 -33.94
C PHE A 1092 9.98 2.52 -32.92
N ALA A 1093 10.95 3.10 -32.19
CA ALA A 1093 11.62 2.42 -31.08
C ALA A 1093 10.64 2.02 -29.98
N GLU A 1094 9.71 2.92 -29.65
CA GLU A 1094 8.64 2.65 -28.69
C GLU A 1094 7.73 1.50 -29.13
N LEU A 1095 7.29 1.48 -30.38
CA LEU A 1095 6.43 0.40 -30.90
C LEU A 1095 7.13 -0.96 -30.81
N ILE A 1096 8.42 -1.04 -31.15
CA ILE A 1096 9.21 -2.27 -31.02
C ILE A 1096 9.30 -2.69 -29.56
N ALA A 1097 9.65 -1.77 -28.65
CA ALA A 1097 9.80 -2.08 -27.24
C ALA A 1097 8.50 -2.62 -26.64
N LYS A 1098 7.36 -1.98 -26.94
CA LYS A 1098 6.02 -2.44 -26.52
C LYS A 1098 5.66 -3.79 -27.14
N GLY A 1099 5.92 -3.98 -28.43
CA GLY A 1099 5.68 -5.26 -29.12
C GLY A 1099 6.45 -6.43 -28.51
N LEU A 1100 7.69 -6.19 -28.10
CA LEU A 1100 8.56 -7.18 -27.48
C LEU A 1100 8.34 -7.33 -25.95
N GLY A 1101 7.42 -6.55 -25.35
CA GLY A 1101 7.15 -6.62 -23.91
C GLY A 1101 8.31 -6.11 -23.04
N LEU A 1102 9.11 -5.17 -23.54
CA LEU A 1102 10.21 -4.59 -22.78
C LEU A 1102 9.65 -3.59 -21.75
N LYS A 1103 10.08 -3.71 -20.49
CA LYS A 1103 9.82 -2.72 -19.44
C LYS A 1103 10.60 -1.45 -19.76
N GLY A 1104 10.02 -0.27 -19.54
CA GLY A 1104 10.71 1.00 -19.75
C GLY A 1104 12.01 1.09 -18.95
N ASP A 1105 13.05 1.72 -19.49
CA ASP A 1105 14.34 1.94 -18.81
C ASP A 1105 14.82 3.38 -19.01
N GLN A 1106 14.58 4.23 -18.00
CA GLN A 1106 15.00 5.63 -18.04
C GLN A 1106 16.52 5.80 -17.90
N ASN A 1107 17.22 4.85 -17.26
CA ASN A 1107 18.67 4.96 -17.06
C ASN A 1107 19.41 4.66 -18.36
N ALA A 1108 18.99 3.61 -19.07
CA ALA A 1108 19.51 3.28 -20.38
C ALA A 1108 19.34 4.45 -21.38
N ALA A 1109 18.22 5.17 -21.31
CA ALA A 1109 17.93 6.30 -22.20
C ALA A 1109 18.99 7.42 -22.14
N ARG A 1110 19.61 7.63 -20.96
CA ARG A 1110 20.61 8.69 -20.71
C ARG A 1110 21.91 8.53 -21.51
N ARG A 1111 22.12 7.39 -22.17
CA ARG A 1111 23.27 7.19 -23.07
C ARG A 1111 23.23 8.09 -24.31
N PHE A 1112 22.07 8.63 -24.66
CA PHE A 1112 21.89 9.53 -25.80
C PHE A 1112 21.75 10.98 -25.33
N ARG A 1113 22.59 11.87 -25.86
CA ARG A 1113 22.69 13.27 -25.39
C ARG A 1113 21.45 14.13 -25.67
N ASP A 1114 20.68 13.77 -26.69
CA ASP A 1114 19.50 14.48 -27.17
C ASP A 1114 18.19 13.90 -26.63
N ILE A 1115 18.27 12.96 -25.69
CA ILE A 1115 17.11 12.41 -24.98
C ILE A 1115 17.12 12.94 -23.55
N ARG A 1116 16.04 13.66 -23.19
CA ARG A 1116 15.84 14.17 -21.83
C ARG A 1116 15.07 13.13 -21.02
N GLY A 1117 15.50 12.87 -19.79
CA GLY A 1117 14.76 11.98 -18.89
C GLY A 1117 13.40 12.57 -18.53
N GLY A 1118 12.41 11.70 -18.29
CA GLY A 1118 11.13 12.06 -17.70
C GLY A 1118 9.90 11.90 -18.60
N ASP A 1119 10.06 11.71 -19.92
CA ASP A 1119 8.94 11.34 -20.80
C ASP A 1119 8.84 9.81 -21.02
N LEU A 1120 7.65 9.33 -21.36
CA LEU A 1120 7.32 7.90 -21.53
C LEU A 1120 8.10 7.27 -22.70
N THR A 1121 8.20 7.99 -23.81
CA THR A 1121 8.85 7.52 -25.04
C THR A 1121 10.37 7.33 -24.81
N SER A 1122 11.01 8.18 -24.00
CA SER A 1122 12.42 8.05 -23.62
C SER A 1122 12.69 6.76 -22.86
N ALA A 1123 11.80 6.35 -21.95
CA ALA A 1123 11.94 5.09 -21.23
C ALA A 1123 11.94 3.88 -22.19
N TYR A 1124 11.08 3.89 -23.21
CA TYR A 1124 11.05 2.83 -24.22
C TYR A 1124 12.22 2.88 -25.21
N ILE A 1125 12.75 4.08 -25.52
CA ILE A 1125 14.01 4.19 -26.28
C ILE A 1125 15.16 3.57 -25.49
N GLY A 1126 15.24 3.83 -24.19
CA GLY A 1126 16.22 3.21 -23.29
C GLY A 1126 16.08 1.69 -23.26
N ALA A 1127 14.86 1.18 -23.12
CA ALA A 1127 14.59 -0.26 -23.16
C ALA A 1127 15.03 -0.91 -24.48
N ALA A 1128 14.71 -0.28 -25.62
CA ALA A 1128 15.17 -0.74 -26.93
C ALA A 1128 16.70 -0.67 -27.07
N ALA A 1129 17.35 0.29 -26.41
CA ALA A 1129 18.79 0.43 -26.44
C ALA A 1129 19.48 -0.66 -25.62
N GLU A 1130 18.93 -0.98 -24.44
CA GLU A 1130 19.40 -2.06 -23.58
C GLU A 1130 19.22 -3.43 -24.26
N ALA A 1131 18.12 -3.61 -24.99
CA ALA A 1131 17.90 -4.77 -25.84
C ALA A 1131 18.82 -4.85 -27.07
N GLY A 1132 19.70 -3.87 -27.30
CA GLY A 1132 20.60 -3.81 -28.46
C GLY A 1132 19.90 -3.53 -29.79
N ILE A 1133 18.64 -3.11 -29.76
CA ILE A 1133 17.83 -2.82 -30.95
C ILE A 1133 18.23 -1.47 -31.54
N VAL A 1134 18.45 -0.47 -30.67
CA VAL A 1134 18.96 0.85 -31.05
C VAL A 1134 20.34 1.11 -30.48
N THR A 1135 21.21 1.72 -31.28
CA THR A 1135 22.61 2.00 -30.91
C THR A 1135 22.96 3.48 -30.94
N GLY A 1136 22.02 4.34 -31.37
CA GLY A 1136 22.29 5.75 -31.66
C GLY A 1136 23.19 5.97 -32.87
N ASN A 1137 23.56 7.22 -33.07
CA ASN A 1137 24.49 7.69 -34.09
C ASN A 1137 25.91 7.78 -33.50
N THR A 1138 26.90 7.87 -34.37
CA THR A 1138 28.33 7.97 -33.99
C THR A 1138 28.67 9.24 -33.19
N ASP A 1139 27.82 10.27 -33.26
CA ASP A 1139 27.95 11.52 -32.50
C ASP A 1139 27.36 11.43 -31.07
N GLY A 1140 26.85 10.25 -30.67
CA GLY A 1140 26.23 10.03 -29.35
C GLY A 1140 24.77 10.51 -29.24
N THR A 1141 24.13 10.86 -30.35
CA THR A 1141 22.70 11.25 -30.41
C THR A 1141 21.81 10.11 -30.91
N PHE A 1142 20.50 10.16 -30.62
CA PHE A 1142 19.50 9.23 -31.15
C PHE A 1142 18.66 9.82 -32.30
N LYS A 1143 18.44 11.14 -32.29
CA LYS A 1143 17.57 11.94 -33.16
C LYS A 1143 16.10 11.51 -33.08
N PRO A 1144 15.45 11.67 -31.91
CA PRO A 1144 14.11 11.11 -31.65
C PRO A 1144 13.03 11.60 -32.62
N GLU A 1145 13.00 12.90 -32.91
CA GLU A 1145 11.98 13.54 -33.76
C GLU A 1145 12.20 13.35 -35.28
N SER A 1146 13.33 12.79 -35.68
CA SER A 1146 13.59 12.57 -37.10
C SER A 1146 12.75 11.43 -37.65
N ALA A 1147 12.15 11.62 -38.82
CA ALA A 1147 11.46 10.55 -39.53
C ALA A 1147 12.42 9.40 -39.85
N ILE A 1148 11.98 8.16 -39.63
CA ILE A 1148 12.81 6.98 -39.85
C ILE A 1148 12.77 6.53 -41.32
N THR A 1149 13.94 6.19 -41.87
CA THR A 1149 14.03 5.63 -43.23
C THR A 1149 13.69 4.15 -43.24
N ARG A 1150 13.25 3.64 -44.40
CA ARG A 1150 12.90 2.23 -44.56
C ARG A 1150 14.06 1.28 -44.30
N GLU A 1151 15.29 1.64 -44.66
CA GLU A 1151 16.45 0.82 -44.32
C GLU A 1151 16.79 0.85 -42.83
N GLN A 1152 16.58 1.98 -42.14
CA GLN A 1152 16.79 2.07 -40.69
C GLN A 1152 15.78 1.21 -39.94
N MET A 1153 14.52 1.19 -40.37
CA MET A 1153 13.53 0.27 -39.81
C MET A 1153 13.93 -1.20 -40.00
N ALA A 1154 14.47 -1.57 -41.18
CA ALA A 1154 14.97 -2.91 -41.45
C ALA A 1154 16.04 -3.35 -40.44
N ILE A 1155 16.99 -2.45 -40.15
CA ILE A 1155 18.06 -2.70 -39.17
C ILE A 1155 17.47 -2.97 -37.78
N MET A 1156 16.58 -2.09 -37.31
CA MET A 1156 15.95 -2.23 -35.99
C MET A 1156 15.13 -3.52 -35.88
N MET A 1157 14.38 -3.90 -36.92
CA MET A 1157 13.59 -5.13 -36.92
C MET A 1157 14.43 -6.41 -36.96
N VAL A 1158 15.55 -6.42 -37.70
CA VAL A 1158 16.48 -7.56 -37.66
C VAL A 1158 17.12 -7.71 -36.28
N ARG A 1159 17.45 -6.59 -35.62
CA ARG A 1159 17.94 -6.62 -34.24
C ARG A 1159 16.86 -7.07 -33.25
N ALA A 1160 15.62 -6.64 -33.43
CA ALA A 1160 14.47 -7.12 -32.66
C ALA A 1160 14.25 -8.64 -32.81
N MET A 1161 14.36 -9.16 -34.04
CA MET A 1161 14.33 -10.60 -34.31
C MET A 1161 15.44 -11.35 -33.57
N ASN A 1162 16.68 -10.84 -33.65
CA ASN A 1162 17.81 -11.44 -32.94
C ASN A 1162 17.59 -11.40 -31.41
N TYR A 1163 17.09 -10.30 -30.87
CA TYR A 1163 16.75 -10.17 -29.45
C TYR A 1163 15.70 -11.20 -29.02
N GLY A 1164 14.67 -11.42 -29.84
CA GLY A 1164 13.64 -12.45 -29.63
C GLY A 1164 14.12 -13.89 -29.90
N GLY A 1165 15.42 -14.11 -30.11
CA GLY A 1165 16.01 -15.45 -30.30
C GLY A 1165 15.91 -16.00 -31.72
N GLN A 1166 15.42 -15.22 -32.68
CA GLN A 1166 15.29 -15.63 -34.09
C GLN A 1166 16.39 -14.97 -34.93
N THR A 1167 17.58 -15.57 -34.95
CA THR A 1167 18.70 -15.05 -35.75
C THR A 1167 18.51 -15.37 -37.23
N VAL A 1168 18.51 -14.33 -38.08
CA VAL A 1168 18.38 -14.50 -39.54
C VAL A 1168 19.75 -14.60 -40.20
N SER A 1169 20.11 -15.81 -40.63
CA SER A 1169 21.29 -16.05 -41.48
C SER A 1169 20.93 -15.99 -42.95
N LEU A 1170 21.72 -15.27 -43.75
CA LEU A 1170 21.50 -15.15 -45.19
C LEU A 1170 21.82 -16.48 -45.89
N GLN A 1171 20.94 -16.90 -46.80
CA GLN A 1171 21.15 -18.09 -47.63
C GLN A 1171 22.03 -17.82 -48.87
N SER A 1172 22.19 -16.54 -49.24
CA SER A 1172 23.04 -16.09 -50.34
C SER A 1172 23.61 -14.71 -50.04
N SER A 1173 24.52 -14.20 -50.88
CA SER A 1173 25.10 -12.88 -50.65
C SER A 1173 24.02 -11.78 -50.58
N ALA A 1174 24.24 -10.74 -49.77
CA ALA A 1174 23.30 -9.62 -49.69
C ALA A 1174 23.03 -8.97 -51.05
N ALA A 1175 24.04 -8.95 -51.94
CA ALA A 1175 23.87 -8.46 -53.31
C ALA A 1175 22.90 -9.33 -54.13
N THR A 1176 22.98 -10.65 -54.01
CA THR A 1176 22.09 -11.60 -54.69
C THR A 1176 20.65 -11.43 -54.21
N THR A 1177 20.43 -11.43 -52.88
CA THR A 1177 19.09 -11.28 -52.28
C THR A 1177 18.40 -9.97 -52.68
N LEU A 1178 19.17 -8.89 -52.82
CA LEU A 1178 18.65 -7.56 -53.16
C LEU A 1178 18.57 -7.27 -54.66
N SER A 1179 19.09 -8.16 -55.52
CA SER A 1179 19.16 -7.96 -56.98
C SER A 1179 17.80 -7.70 -57.64
N LYS A 1180 16.70 -8.22 -57.06
CA LYS A 1180 15.33 -7.97 -57.52
C LYS A 1180 14.89 -6.50 -57.43
N PHE A 1181 15.55 -5.70 -56.59
CA PHE A 1181 15.23 -4.28 -56.44
C PHE A 1181 16.11 -3.43 -57.34
N LYS A 1182 15.50 -2.61 -58.20
CA LYS A 1182 16.20 -1.71 -59.15
C LYS A 1182 17.06 -0.67 -58.42
N ASP A 1183 16.67 -0.28 -57.21
CA ASP A 1183 17.33 0.71 -56.38
C ASP A 1183 18.25 0.10 -55.31
N ASN A 1184 18.63 -1.18 -55.43
CA ASN A 1184 19.52 -1.86 -54.47
C ASN A 1184 20.87 -1.13 -54.26
N LYS A 1185 21.34 -0.38 -55.25
CA LYS A 1185 22.58 0.42 -55.15
C LYS A 1185 22.47 1.57 -54.15
N LYS A 1186 21.26 2.01 -53.80
CA LYS A 1186 21.00 3.07 -52.81
C LYS A 1186 20.90 2.56 -51.36
N VAL A 1187 20.96 1.24 -51.17
CA VAL A 1187 20.94 0.61 -49.85
C VAL A 1187 22.32 0.73 -49.21
N GLN A 1188 22.41 1.38 -48.05
CA GLN A 1188 23.67 1.53 -47.32
C GLN A 1188 23.94 0.28 -46.47
N SER A 1189 22.93 -0.18 -45.72
CA SER A 1189 23.03 -1.33 -44.82
C SER A 1189 22.58 -2.64 -45.49
N LYS A 1190 23.31 -3.07 -46.53
CA LYS A 1190 22.89 -4.19 -47.41
C LYS A 1190 22.61 -5.50 -46.67
N ASP A 1191 23.43 -5.86 -45.69
CA ASP A 1191 23.25 -7.11 -44.94
C ASP A 1191 21.93 -7.15 -44.16
N SER A 1192 21.66 -6.13 -43.32
CA SER A 1192 20.43 -6.06 -42.54
C SER A 1192 19.19 -5.95 -43.44
N VAL A 1193 19.25 -5.17 -44.52
CA VAL A 1193 18.14 -5.07 -45.47
C VAL A 1193 17.90 -6.39 -46.19
N ALA A 1194 18.95 -7.09 -46.62
CA ALA A 1194 18.83 -8.43 -47.21
C ALA A 1194 18.21 -9.43 -46.23
N LYS A 1195 18.61 -9.40 -44.95
CA LYS A 1195 18.04 -10.25 -43.90
C LYS A 1195 16.56 -9.98 -43.70
N ALA A 1196 16.16 -8.71 -43.61
CA ALA A 1196 14.75 -8.33 -43.47
C ALA A 1196 13.90 -8.75 -44.68
N VAL A 1197 14.47 -8.68 -45.89
CA VAL A 1197 13.82 -9.12 -47.13
C VAL A 1197 13.69 -10.63 -47.18
N GLN A 1198 14.75 -11.37 -46.86
CA GLN A 1198 14.75 -12.83 -46.85
C GLN A 1198 13.78 -13.39 -45.79
N ALA A 1199 13.71 -12.76 -44.61
CA ALA A 1199 12.77 -13.12 -43.56
C ALA A 1199 11.31 -12.75 -43.88
N GLY A 1200 11.06 -12.03 -44.98
CA GLY A 1200 9.72 -11.59 -45.39
C GLY A 1200 9.15 -10.44 -44.56
N ILE A 1201 9.96 -9.82 -43.70
CA ILE A 1201 9.57 -8.67 -42.87
C ILE A 1201 9.28 -7.48 -43.78
N ILE A 1202 10.15 -7.23 -44.77
CA ILE A 1202 10.00 -6.17 -45.77
C ILE A 1202 9.98 -6.77 -47.17
N GLN A 1203 8.92 -6.50 -47.93
CA GLN A 1203 8.72 -7.07 -49.27
C GLN A 1203 9.13 -6.13 -50.42
N GLY A 1204 9.42 -4.86 -50.12
CA GLY A 1204 9.55 -3.77 -51.09
C GLY A 1204 8.37 -2.81 -51.02
N MET A 1205 8.46 -1.65 -51.70
CA MET A 1205 7.30 -0.78 -51.98
C MET A 1205 6.51 -1.34 -53.17
N THR A 1206 7.24 -1.87 -54.15
CA THR A 1206 6.72 -2.66 -55.26
C THR A 1206 7.52 -3.94 -55.35
N THR A 1207 7.15 -4.85 -56.26
CA THR A 1207 7.90 -6.09 -56.52
C THR A 1207 9.37 -5.87 -56.91
N ASN A 1208 9.72 -4.68 -57.42
CA ASN A 1208 11.06 -4.37 -57.94
C ASN A 1208 11.67 -3.06 -57.39
N THR A 1209 11.06 -2.42 -56.39
CA THR A 1209 11.57 -1.16 -55.80
C THR A 1209 11.49 -1.18 -54.28
N PHE A 1210 12.58 -0.85 -53.59
CA PHE A 1210 12.67 -0.90 -52.12
C PHE A 1210 12.44 0.46 -51.44
N VAL A 1211 12.97 1.53 -52.02
CA VAL A 1211 13.02 2.92 -51.53
C VAL A 1211 13.78 3.05 -50.20
N PRO A 1212 15.10 2.75 -50.13
CA PRO A 1212 15.82 2.62 -48.85
C PRO A 1212 15.91 3.91 -48.04
N GLN A 1213 16.11 5.05 -48.71
CA GLN A 1213 16.22 6.37 -48.10
C GLN A 1213 14.87 7.07 -47.91
N GLY A 1214 13.76 6.44 -48.30
CA GLY A 1214 12.42 7.02 -48.15
C GLY A 1214 11.93 6.91 -46.71
N ASN A 1215 11.27 7.96 -46.22
CA ASN A 1215 10.65 7.99 -44.89
C ASN A 1215 9.42 7.08 -44.85
N ALA A 1216 9.36 6.22 -43.84
CA ALA A 1216 8.29 5.27 -43.64
C ALA A 1216 7.04 5.91 -43.03
N THR A 1217 5.87 5.32 -43.30
CA THR A 1217 4.61 5.73 -42.67
C THR A 1217 4.30 4.88 -41.43
N ARG A 1218 3.44 5.39 -40.55
CA ARG A 1218 2.94 4.65 -39.36
C ARG A 1218 2.30 3.31 -39.73
N ALA A 1219 1.53 3.25 -40.82
CA ALA A 1219 0.96 1.99 -41.33
C ALA A 1219 2.03 0.99 -41.80
N GLN A 1220 3.08 1.45 -42.47
CA GLN A 1220 4.18 0.57 -42.88
C GLN A 1220 4.92 0.02 -41.66
N ALA A 1221 5.18 0.86 -40.65
CA ALA A 1221 5.78 0.42 -39.40
C ALA A 1221 4.93 -0.63 -38.68
N ALA A 1222 3.61 -0.41 -38.55
CA ALA A 1222 2.70 -1.36 -37.92
C ALA A 1222 2.72 -2.73 -38.61
N VAL A 1223 2.65 -2.76 -39.95
CA VAL A 1223 2.64 -4.01 -40.73
C VAL A 1223 3.96 -4.75 -40.64
N MET A 1224 5.09 -4.05 -40.69
CA MET A 1224 6.39 -4.69 -40.57
C MET A 1224 6.64 -5.20 -39.14
N LEU A 1225 6.23 -4.43 -38.11
CA LEU A 1225 6.30 -4.86 -36.72
C LEU A 1225 5.45 -6.10 -36.47
N LYS A 1226 4.19 -6.13 -36.96
CA LYS A 1226 3.35 -7.33 -36.85
C LYS A 1226 4.06 -8.57 -37.40
N ARG A 1227 4.69 -8.47 -38.57
CA ARG A 1227 5.45 -9.59 -39.16
C ARG A 1227 6.61 -10.04 -38.28
N VAL A 1228 7.32 -9.12 -37.63
CA VAL A 1228 8.35 -9.47 -36.65
C VAL A 1228 7.73 -10.26 -35.50
N LEU A 1229 6.65 -9.74 -34.91
CA LEU A 1229 5.98 -10.37 -33.78
C LEU A 1229 5.41 -11.75 -34.14
N ASP A 1230 4.78 -11.91 -35.32
CA ASP A 1230 4.31 -13.20 -35.82
C ASP A 1230 5.47 -14.21 -35.95
N LYS A 1231 6.64 -13.76 -36.44
CA LYS A 1231 7.84 -14.63 -36.58
C LYS A 1231 8.46 -15.01 -35.24
N LEU A 1232 8.34 -14.15 -34.24
CA LEU A 1232 8.75 -14.44 -32.87
C LEU A 1232 7.72 -15.30 -32.13
N GLY A 1233 6.52 -15.46 -32.68
CA GLY A 1233 5.39 -16.03 -31.97
C GLY A 1233 5.02 -15.17 -30.76
N TYR A 1234 4.93 -13.85 -30.96
CA TYR A 1234 4.55 -12.82 -29.97
C TYR A 1234 3.18 -12.18 -30.28
N LEU A 1235 2.44 -12.75 -31.25
CA LEU A 1235 1.03 -12.48 -31.53
C LEU A 1235 0.24 -13.76 -31.81
#